data_AF-A0AAP8NKV2-F1
#
_entry.id   AF-A0AAP8NKV2-F1
#
_cell.length_a   1.000
_cell.length_b   1.000
_cell.length_c   1.000
_cell.angle_alpha   90.00
_cell.angle_beta   90.00
_cell.angle_gamma   90.00
#
_symmetry.space_group_name_H-M   'P 1'
#
loop_
_entity.id
_entity.type
_entity.pdbx_description
1 polymer ?
#
loop_
_entity_poly.entity_id
_entity_poly.type
_entity_poly.pdbx_seq_one_letter_code
_entity_poly.pdbx_strand_id
1 'polypeptide(L)'
;MKPDFFIYNIIARNPYRILGIYGNSSKREQLANVSRISAFLRVKQSISFPLDKIAHLPLPVRTEQSVSQANAALSLPIHRLRYALFWLMKISSDDERALKALESGDTEQAMIIWQTSDTVSAQHNLALCCFFMGYTKKAFRLLEELYAVHASELGKLIDDSLNTSESQLVDLFLSSLKEESPDALQILDSLVSRPVWIERITRSLSDKLLQLIKDCYVQDESTPEKNLENVENLVRVSAPILHSIKLFMGVDDPIYRSLSDQVAEKALRGIVRYYNRSESEKDLLVVLRVMKQVRDIACGSEIIERCTKNINFVQKEIDEYPSDETGKEGEEIYQTIKNELTKNTTISSIHDILRSVKRKLKVVKKRLGAENAAYLQLSSWIATYVHKHLMIVLIERLNKEKVRKEMRETLEDAWAVFRQLDFFAMDPTFREKEYAKDRMSVKKLCMSLSVKTFYFADTIHRYPKFFTGIITILIIVPFACLTVAEVQAEELKSLVSGAKTKEDWKSVIAIARTKTMATNQMEIIKSAESALKEFELYERLKSRFNVAETASEFESIAANARRTYSTVASLKELGDKAKDRAEELRIKEEAEKYERLWGTESKAWNTVKNENSKAACLQYLKLYPMGKHAEDVKKRQIDIEVANIFESRDYGELPAPQRTSFSYSSTASITVTNDTQYVLTILYSGETSEKLEIPAHETRSLKLPTSTYRVVASVDASGVRPFAGTETYRGGSYQVTYYISSTPSPSYRYSTFSDLNNI
;
A
#
# COMPACT_ATOMS: atom_id res chain seq x y z
N MET A 1 -3.07 12.30 -29.47
CA MET A 1 -3.69 11.41 -28.46
C MET A 1 -3.47 9.97 -28.93
N LYS A 2 -3.22 8.99 -28.05
CA LYS A 2 -3.18 7.56 -28.45
C LYS A 2 -4.56 6.95 -28.17
N PRO A 3 -5.04 5.97 -28.95
CA PRO A 3 -6.27 5.25 -28.65
C PRO A 3 -6.17 4.59 -27.26
N ASP A 4 -7.31 4.30 -26.63
CA ASP A 4 -7.35 3.70 -25.30
C ASP A 4 -6.45 2.46 -25.21
N PHE A 5 -5.47 2.51 -24.30
CA PHE A 5 -4.34 1.59 -24.23
C PHE A 5 -4.78 0.11 -24.19
N PHE A 6 -5.91 -0.19 -23.56
CA PHE A 6 -6.37 -1.57 -23.35
C PHE A 6 -7.15 -2.19 -24.54
N ILE A 7 -7.56 -1.40 -25.54
CA ILE A 7 -8.20 -1.92 -26.78
C ILE A 7 -7.39 -1.65 -28.04
N TYR A 8 -6.34 -0.81 -27.92
CA TYR A 8 -5.48 -0.42 -29.03
C TYR A 8 -4.95 -1.60 -29.83
N ASN A 9 -4.47 -2.66 -29.16
CA ASN A 9 -3.92 -3.83 -29.84
C ASN A 9 -5.01 -4.62 -30.60
N ILE A 10 -6.21 -4.74 -30.03
CA ILE A 10 -7.37 -5.40 -30.68
C ILE A 10 -7.68 -4.72 -32.01
N ILE A 11 -7.72 -3.39 -32.00
CA ILE A 11 -8.00 -2.57 -33.18
C ILE A 11 -6.84 -2.61 -34.18
N ALA A 12 -5.61 -2.40 -33.70
CA ALA A 12 -4.43 -2.29 -34.55
C ALA A 12 -4.15 -3.59 -35.33
N ARG A 13 -4.42 -4.74 -34.71
CA ARG A 13 -4.22 -6.09 -35.26
C ARG A 13 -5.51 -6.74 -35.77
N ASN A 14 -6.59 -5.98 -35.87
CA ASN A 14 -7.88 -6.52 -36.27
C ASN A 14 -7.81 -7.21 -37.65
N PRO A 15 -8.31 -8.44 -37.82
CA PRO A 15 -8.29 -9.15 -39.10
C PRO A 15 -8.93 -8.37 -40.26
N TYR A 16 -10.04 -7.68 -40.02
CA TYR A 16 -10.70 -6.87 -41.05
C TYR A 16 -9.80 -5.73 -41.54
N ARG A 17 -9.08 -5.10 -40.61
CA ARG A 17 -8.08 -4.06 -40.90
C ARG A 17 -6.91 -4.60 -41.72
N ILE A 18 -6.36 -5.75 -41.32
CA ILE A 18 -5.27 -6.41 -42.06
C ILE A 18 -5.72 -6.72 -43.50
N LEU A 19 -6.97 -7.15 -43.70
CA LEU A 19 -7.52 -7.44 -45.02
C LEU A 19 -8.04 -6.21 -45.77
N GLY A 20 -8.01 -5.02 -45.17
CA GLY A 20 -8.45 -3.77 -45.80
C GLY A 20 -9.94 -3.73 -46.15
N ILE A 21 -10.78 -4.37 -45.33
CA ILE A 21 -12.23 -4.50 -45.50
C ILE A 21 -12.99 -3.96 -44.27
N TYR A 22 -14.31 -3.82 -44.37
CA TYR A 22 -15.19 -3.41 -43.26
C TYR A 22 -15.64 -4.63 -42.44
N GLY A 23 -16.06 -4.42 -41.19
CA GLY A 23 -16.48 -5.49 -40.29
C GLY A 23 -17.64 -6.35 -40.83
N ASN A 24 -18.50 -5.73 -41.63
CA ASN A 24 -19.65 -6.34 -42.28
C ASN A 24 -19.40 -6.75 -43.75
N SER A 25 -18.17 -6.68 -44.24
CA SER A 25 -17.84 -7.06 -45.63
C SER A 25 -18.17 -8.53 -45.90
N SER A 26 -18.68 -8.80 -47.11
CA SER A 26 -19.09 -10.16 -47.51
C SER A 26 -17.89 -11.10 -47.67
N LYS A 27 -18.13 -12.43 -47.60
CA LYS A 27 -17.08 -13.43 -47.91
C LYS A 27 -16.46 -13.24 -49.30
N ARG A 28 -17.26 -12.76 -50.27
CA ARG A 28 -16.78 -12.44 -51.62
C ARG A 28 -15.76 -11.30 -51.60
N GLU A 29 -16.07 -10.21 -50.90
CA GLU A 29 -15.15 -9.07 -50.74
C GLU A 29 -13.88 -9.46 -49.98
N GLN A 30 -14.02 -10.25 -48.92
CA GLN A 30 -12.89 -10.81 -48.17
C GLN A 30 -11.93 -11.57 -49.08
N LEU A 31 -12.44 -12.54 -49.86
CA LEU A 31 -11.61 -13.34 -50.78
C LEU A 31 -10.99 -12.50 -51.91
N ALA A 32 -11.72 -11.50 -52.41
CA ALA A 32 -11.22 -10.58 -53.42
C ALA A 32 -10.04 -9.75 -52.88
N ASN A 33 -10.17 -9.19 -51.67
CA ASN A 33 -9.09 -8.41 -51.06
C ASN A 33 -7.90 -9.27 -50.65
N VAL A 34 -8.10 -10.49 -50.14
CA VAL A 34 -7.00 -11.44 -49.89
C VAL A 34 -6.22 -11.69 -51.18
N SER A 35 -6.92 -11.97 -52.28
CA SER A 35 -6.28 -12.21 -53.59
C SER A 35 -5.51 -10.99 -54.08
N ARG A 36 -6.08 -9.79 -53.89
CA ARG A 36 -5.44 -8.51 -54.23
C ARG A 36 -4.17 -8.28 -53.41
N ILE A 37 -4.23 -8.43 -52.09
CA ILE A 37 -3.06 -8.24 -51.22
C ILE A 37 -1.96 -9.26 -51.59
N SER A 38 -2.31 -10.53 -51.76
CA SER A 38 -1.37 -11.58 -52.15
C SER A 38 -0.73 -11.36 -53.52
N ALA A 39 -1.39 -10.66 -54.45
CA ALA A 39 -0.78 -10.28 -55.73
C ALA A 39 0.31 -9.21 -55.55
N PHE A 40 0.09 -8.19 -54.71
CA PHE A 40 1.08 -7.15 -54.40
C PHE A 40 2.28 -7.72 -53.63
N LEU A 41 2.03 -8.60 -52.65
CA LEU A 41 3.09 -9.23 -51.86
C LEU A 41 4.01 -10.11 -52.72
N ARG A 42 3.47 -10.84 -53.71
CA ARG A 42 4.25 -11.65 -54.66
C ARG A 42 5.27 -10.83 -55.46
N VAL A 43 4.95 -9.57 -55.76
CA VAL A 43 5.88 -8.63 -56.43
C VAL A 43 6.67 -7.77 -55.44
N LYS A 44 6.68 -8.13 -54.15
CA LYS A 44 7.37 -7.42 -53.05
C LYS A 44 6.96 -5.95 -52.92
N GLN A 45 5.71 -5.63 -53.26
CA GLN A 45 5.13 -4.29 -53.08
C GLN A 45 4.13 -4.28 -51.91
N SER A 46 4.06 -3.14 -51.23
CA SER A 46 3.05 -2.90 -50.20
C SER A 46 1.77 -2.30 -50.80
N ILE A 47 0.61 -2.68 -50.27
CA ILE A 47 -0.68 -2.08 -50.59
C ILE A 47 -1.22 -1.30 -49.37
N SER A 48 -1.79 -0.13 -49.64
CA SER A 48 -2.50 0.69 -48.64
C SER A 48 -3.97 0.83 -49.02
N PHE A 49 -4.84 0.82 -48.02
CA PHE A 49 -6.28 1.00 -48.12
C PHE A 49 -6.72 2.31 -47.45
N PRO A 50 -7.91 2.84 -47.79
CA PRO A 50 -8.37 4.12 -47.23
C PRO A 50 -8.39 4.15 -45.69
N LEU A 51 -8.88 3.10 -45.03
CA LEU A 51 -8.92 2.99 -43.57
C LEU A 51 -7.55 2.84 -42.88
N ASP A 52 -6.46 2.68 -43.65
CA ASP A 52 -5.11 2.72 -43.08
C ASP A 52 -4.72 4.13 -42.61
N LYS A 53 -5.47 5.15 -43.08
CA LYS A 53 -5.21 6.57 -42.82
C LYS A 53 -5.89 7.11 -41.57
N ILE A 54 -6.62 6.28 -40.82
CA ILE A 54 -7.25 6.69 -39.57
C ILE A 54 -6.15 7.18 -38.61
N ALA A 55 -6.28 8.43 -38.16
CA ALA A 55 -5.30 9.06 -37.29
C ALA A 55 -5.05 8.23 -36.02
N HIS A 56 -3.80 8.26 -35.53
CA HIS A 56 -3.38 7.60 -34.28
C HIS A 56 -3.37 6.05 -34.28
N LEU A 57 -3.68 5.39 -35.40
CA LEU A 57 -3.45 3.96 -35.60
C LEU A 57 -2.15 3.71 -36.40
N PRO A 58 -1.36 2.68 -36.05
CA PRO A 58 -0.11 2.37 -36.76
C PRO A 58 -0.45 1.70 -38.09
N LEU A 59 0.32 1.94 -39.16
CA LEU A 59 0.09 1.26 -40.44
C LEU A 59 0.07 -0.27 -40.25
N PRO A 60 -0.92 -0.99 -40.82
CA PRO A 60 -1.02 -2.43 -40.64
C PRO A 60 0.11 -3.16 -41.39
N VAL A 61 0.75 -4.10 -40.71
CA VAL A 61 1.82 -4.92 -41.30
C VAL A 61 1.19 -6.10 -42.06
N ARG A 62 1.19 -5.99 -43.40
CA ARG A 62 0.67 -7.03 -44.29
C ARG A 62 1.82 -7.90 -44.82
N THR A 63 1.83 -9.16 -44.40
CA THR A 63 2.72 -10.23 -44.85
C THR A 63 1.87 -11.41 -45.33
N GLU A 64 2.44 -12.35 -46.09
CA GLU A 64 1.70 -13.54 -46.50
C GLU A 64 1.13 -14.30 -45.29
N GLN A 65 1.92 -14.38 -44.22
CA GLN A 65 1.51 -14.99 -42.96
C GLN A 65 0.37 -14.21 -42.28
N SER A 66 0.51 -12.89 -42.10
CA SER A 66 -0.53 -12.11 -41.40
C SER A 66 -1.85 -12.06 -42.17
N VAL A 67 -1.80 -12.04 -43.51
CA VAL A 67 -2.99 -12.12 -44.38
C VAL A 67 -3.64 -13.50 -44.28
N SER A 68 -2.86 -14.59 -44.31
CA SER A 68 -3.40 -15.95 -44.14
C SER A 68 -4.04 -16.14 -42.77
N GLN A 69 -3.41 -15.65 -41.70
CA GLN A 69 -3.94 -15.69 -40.34
C GLN A 69 -5.22 -14.88 -40.20
N ALA A 70 -5.27 -13.66 -40.74
CA ALA A 70 -6.46 -12.82 -40.73
C ALA A 70 -7.63 -13.48 -41.49
N ASN A 71 -7.36 -14.10 -42.64
CA ASN A 71 -8.37 -14.81 -43.39
C ASN A 71 -8.93 -16.03 -42.63
N ALA A 72 -8.05 -16.80 -41.97
CA ALA A 72 -8.46 -17.93 -41.14
C ALA A 72 -9.28 -17.49 -39.92
N ALA A 73 -8.91 -16.38 -39.29
CA ALA A 73 -9.62 -15.80 -38.14
C ALA A 73 -11.06 -15.38 -38.48
N LEU A 74 -11.34 -15.03 -39.74
CA LEU A 74 -12.67 -14.61 -40.22
C LEU A 74 -13.48 -15.75 -40.87
N SER A 75 -13.16 -17.01 -40.59
CA SER A 75 -13.81 -18.17 -41.23
C SER A 75 -15.21 -18.47 -40.70
N LEU A 76 -15.43 -18.39 -39.37
CA LEU A 76 -16.72 -18.68 -38.73
C LEU A 76 -17.52 -17.40 -38.46
N PRO A 77 -18.88 -17.43 -38.57
CA PRO A 77 -19.73 -16.28 -38.31
C PRO A 77 -19.51 -15.62 -36.94
N ILE A 78 -19.35 -16.42 -35.89
CA ILE A 78 -19.14 -15.90 -34.53
C ILE A 78 -17.80 -15.18 -34.36
N HIS A 79 -16.74 -15.63 -35.05
CA HIS A 79 -15.44 -14.95 -35.03
C HIS A 79 -15.49 -13.66 -35.85
N ARG A 80 -16.18 -13.67 -36.99
CA ARG A 80 -16.46 -12.46 -37.78
C ARG A 80 -17.12 -11.41 -36.90
N LEU A 81 -18.18 -11.77 -36.18
CA LEU A 81 -18.83 -10.88 -35.22
C LEU A 81 -17.85 -10.39 -34.15
N ARG A 82 -17.12 -11.30 -33.49
CA ARG A 82 -16.14 -10.98 -32.44
C ARG A 82 -15.15 -9.89 -32.89
N TYR A 83 -14.56 -10.03 -34.07
CA TYR A 83 -13.61 -9.04 -34.59
C TYR A 83 -14.31 -7.77 -35.09
N ALA A 84 -15.54 -7.86 -35.60
CA ALA A 84 -16.31 -6.71 -36.06
C ALA A 84 -16.72 -5.78 -34.91
N LEU A 85 -16.88 -6.29 -33.68
CA LEU A 85 -17.11 -5.47 -32.48
C LEU A 85 -16.01 -4.41 -32.23
N PHE A 86 -14.84 -4.58 -32.85
CA PHE A 86 -13.69 -3.68 -32.73
C PHE A 86 -13.26 -3.07 -34.08
N TRP A 87 -14.13 -3.07 -35.10
CA TRP A 87 -13.83 -2.49 -36.40
C TRP A 87 -15.04 -1.83 -37.07
N LEU A 88 -14.76 -0.86 -37.97
CA LEU A 88 -15.77 -0.03 -38.61
C LEU A 88 -16.62 -0.82 -39.62
N MET A 89 -17.89 -0.47 -39.73
CA MET A 89 -18.87 -1.02 -40.66
C MET A 89 -19.25 -0.01 -41.74
N LYS A 90 -19.69 -0.48 -42.91
CA LYS A 90 -20.20 0.36 -44.00
C LYS A 90 -21.48 -0.23 -44.57
N ILE A 91 -22.61 0.42 -44.34
CA ILE A 91 -23.91 0.02 -44.89
C ILE A 91 -24.66 1.22 -45.46
N SER A 92 -24.82 2.27 -44.65
CA SER A 92 -25.64 3.42 -45.03
C SER A 92 -24.83 4.44 -45.85
N SER A 93 -25.53 5.34 -46.53
CA SER A 93 -24.91 6.51 -47.16
C SER A 93 -24.26 7.44 -46.12
N ASP A 94 -24.77 7.46 -44.89
CA ASP A 94 -24.18 8.19 -43.77
C ASP A 94 -22.84 7.59 -43.36
N ASP A 95 -22.75 6.27 -43.27
CA ASP A 95 -21.48 5.58 -43.04
C ASP A 95 -20.46 5.96 -44.11
N GLU A 96 -20.85 5.95 -45.38
CA GLU A 96 -19.93 6.32 -46.47
C GLU A 96 -19.45 7.77 -46.35
N ARG A 97 -20.32 8.72 -45.99
CA ARG A 97 -19.94 10.12 -45.78
C ARG A 97 -19.01 10.27 -44.57
N ALA A 98 -19.33 9.61 -43.45
CA ALA A 98 -18.53 9.67 -42.23
C ALA A 98 -17.15 9.01 -42.42
N LEU A 99 -17.09 7.87 -43.09
CA LEU A 99 -15.83 7.17 -43.39
C LEU A 99 -14.93 8.01 -44.30
N LYS A 100 -15.49 8.70 -45.30
CA LYS A 100 -14.71 9.64 -46.13
C LYS A 100 -14.15 10.81 -45.33
N ALA A 101 -14.93 11.36 -44.39
CA ALA A 101 -14.44 12.40 -43.47
C ALA A 101 -13.29 11.85 -42.61
N LEU A 102 -13.44 10.64 -42.06
CA LEU A 102 -12.40 9.96 -41.28
C LEU A 102 -11.13 9.70 -42.10
N GLU A 103 -11.25 9.31 -43.37
CA GLU A 103 -10.13 9.10 -44.30
C GLU A 103 -9.36 10.39 -44.62
N SER A 104 -10.04 11.54 -44.60
CA SER A 104 -9.42 12.87 -44.73
C SER A 104 -8.82 13.40 -43.42
N GLY A 105 -8.98 12.69 -42.31
CA GLY A 105 -8.52 13.11 -40.98
C GLY A 105 -9.51 14.01 -40.23
N ASP A 106 -10.71 14.22 -40.76
CA ASP A 106 -11.78 15.00 -40.13
C ASP A 106 -12.66 14.09 -39.25
N THR A 107 -12.09 13.70 -38.11
CA THR A 107 -12.76 12.80 -37.16
C THR A 107 -13.96 13.44 -36.48
N GLU A 108 -13.94 14.76 -36.27
CA GLU A 108 -15.06 15.49 -35.66
C GLU A 108 -16.29 15.44 -36.56
N GLN A 109 -16.13 15.74 -37.86
CA GLN A 109 -17.22 15.64 -38.81
C GLN A 109 -17.75 14.20 -38.95
N ALA A 110 -16.86 13.20 -38.94
CA ALA A 110 -17.28 11.80 -38.94
C ALA A 110 -18.16 11.46 -37.73
N MET A 111 -17.77 11.91 -36.53
CA MET A 111 -18.57 11.73 -35.31
C MET A 111 -19.92 12.44 -35.37
N ILE A 112 -19.98 13.67 -35.90
CA ILE A 112 -21.23 14.41 -36.06
C ILE A 112 -22.19 13.65 -36.97
N ILE A 113 -21.71 13.17 -38.12
CA ILE A 113 -22.55 12.42 -39.08
C ILE A 113 -23.14 11.18 -38.41
N TRP A 114 -22.32 10.37 -37.74
CA TRP A 114 -22.82 9.17 -37.06
C TRP A 114 -23.73 9.48 -35.87
N GLN A 115 -23.48 10.56 -35.13
CA GLN A 115 -24.32 10.98 -34.02
C GLN A 115 -25.72 11.42 -34.47
N THR A 116 -25.86 11.90 -35.72
CA THR A 116 -27.15 12.31 -36.30
C THR A 116 -27.89 11.18 -37.03
N SER A 117 -27.30 9.99 -37.12
CA SER A 117 -27.87 8.86 -37.87
C SER A 117 -28.48 7.84 -36.91
N ASP A 118 -29.68 7.37 -37.22
CA ASP A 118 -30.43 6.40 -36.39
C ASP A 118 -30.09 4.93 -36.72
N THR A 119 -29.08 4.70 -37.58
CA THR A 119 -28.72 3.34 -38.01
C THR A 119 -27.83 2.63 -36.99
N VAL A 120 -28.00 1.31 -36.84
CA VAL A 120 -27.17 0.47 -35.95
C VAL A 120 -25.69 0.53 -36.31
N SER A 121 -25.35 0.57 -37.61
CA SER A 121 -23.96 0.72 -38.07
C SER A 121 -23.37 2.08 -37.65
N ALA A 122 -24.15 3.16 -37.71
CA ALA A 122 -23.69 4.48 -37.26
C ALA A 122 -23.45 4.52 -35.74
N GLN A 123 -24.35 3.95 -34.95
CA GLN A 123 -24.18 3.87 -33.49
C GLN A 123 -22.91 3.06 -33.11
N HIS A 124 -22.70 1.92 -33.76
CA HIS A 124 -21.49 1.09 -33.61
C HIS A 124 -20.23 1.87 -33.98
N ASN A 125 -20.22 2.50 -35.16
CA ASN A 125 -19.09 3.28 -35.65
C ASN A 125 -18.79 4.48 -34.75
N LEU A 126 -19.82 5.17 -34.23
CA LEU A 126 -19.65 6.27 -33.28
C LEU A 126 -18.98 5.82 -31.98
N ALA A 127 -19.37 4.65 -31.45
CA ALA A 127 -18.76 4.08 -30.25
C ALA A 127 -17.27 3.76 -30.49
N LEU A 128 -16.94 3.14 -31.62
CA LEU A 128 -15.54 2.89 -32.01
C LEU A 128 -14.74 4.16 -32.25
N CYS A 129 -15.35 5.16 -32.87
CA CYS A 129 -14.70 6.45 -33.08
C CYS A 129 -14.39 7.13 -31.74
N CYS A 130 -15.31 7.05 -30.77
CA CYS A 130 -15.07 7.53 -29.41
C CYS A 130 -13.86 6.83 -28.76
N PHE A 131 -13.68 5.52 -28.99
CA PHE A 131 -12.49 4.78 -28.54
C PHE A 131 -11.19 5.25 -29.24
N PHE A 132 -11.23 5.48 -30.55
CA PHE A 132 -10.07 6.02 -31.30
C PHE A 132 -9.64 7.39 -30.76
N MET A 133 -10.60 8.18 -30.31
CA MET A 133 -10.41 9.52 -29.76
C MET A 133 -10.19 9.56 -28.24
N GLY A 134 -10.11 8.41 -27.56
CA GLY A 134 -9.88 8.34 -26.10
C GLY A 134 -11.06 8.81 -25.24
N TYR A 135 -12.28 8.84 -25.79
CA TYR A 135 -13.52 9.13 -25.07
C TYR A 135 -14.14 7.85 -24.48
N THR A 136 -13.34 7.08 -23.72
CA THR A 136 -13.67 5.73 -23.23
C THR A 136 -15.04 5.63 -22.56
N LYS A 137 -15.35 6.54 -21.63
CA LYS A 137 -16.63 6.53 -20.90
C LYS A 137 -17.83 6.82 -21.81
N LYS A 138 -17.65 7.64 -22.86
CA LYS A 138 -18.69 7.86 -23.86
C LYS A 138 -18.84 6.61 -24.74
N ALA A 139 -17.73 5.99 -25.13
CA ALA A 139 -17.73 4.77 -25.94
C ALA A 139 -18.47 3.62 -25.24
N PHE A 140 -18.19 3.36 -23.95
CA PHE A 140 -18.91 2.33 -23.19
C PHE A 140 -20.39 2.62 -23.06
N ARG A 141 -20.79 3.87 -22.74
CA ARG A 141 -22.22 4.22 -22.69
C ARG A 141 -22.95 3.94 -24.01
N LEU A 142 -22.32 4.27 -25.14
CA LEU A 142 -22.89 3.99 -26.46
C LEU A 142 -22.96 2.47 -26.75
N LEU A 143 -21.93 1.70 -26.40
CA LEU A 143 -21.95 0.24 -26.56
C LEU A 143 -23.01 -0.43 -25.66
N GLU A 144 -23.12 0.03 -24.42
CA GLU A 144 -24.10 -0.44 -23.45
C GLU A 144 -25.54 -0.25 -23.94
N GLU A 145 -25.83 0.88 -24.56
CA GLU A 145 -27.13 1.17 -25.17
C GLU A 145 -27.35 0.33 -26.44
N LEU A 146 -26.36 0.32 -27.34
CA LEU A 146 -26.39 -0.42 -28.60
C LEU A 146 -26.65 -1.92 -28.37
N TYR A 147 -25.90 -2.56 -27.48
CA TYR A 147 -26.00 -4.01 -27.26
C TYR A 147 -27.33 -4.41 -26.64
N ALA A 148 -27.95 -3.53 -25.86
CA ALA A 148 -29.21 -3.85 -25.24
C ALA A 148 -30.41 -3.73 -26.17
N VAL A 149 -30.39 -2.72 -27.04
CA VAL A 149 -31.52 -2.44 -27.93
C VAL A 149 -31.36 -3.19 -29.25
N HIS A 150 -30.15 -3.26 -29.78
CA HIS A 150 -29.88 -3.67 -31.15
C HIS A 150 -28.94 -4.88 -31.29
N ALA A 151 -28.77 -5.72 -30.25
CA ALA A 151 -27.89 -6.88 -30.33
C ALA A 151 -28.17 -7.75 -31.57
N SER A 152 -29.40 -8.26 -31.70
CA SER A 152 -29.79 -9.16 -32.79
C SER A 152 -29.58 -8.54 -34.18
N GLU A 153 -29.90 -7.24 -34.32
CA GLU A 153 -29.69 -6.50 -35.56
C GLU A 153 -28.20 -6.36 -35.88
N LEU A 154 -27.37 -5.97 -34.91
CA LEU A 154 -25.91 -5.88 -35.06
C LEU A 154 -25.29 -7.22 -35.50
N GLY A 155 -25.77 -8.34 -34.96
CA GLY A 155 -25.35 -9.68 -35.40
C GLY A 155 -25.67 -9.94 -36.87
N LYS A 156 -26.89 -9.61 -37.29
CA LYS A 156 -27.36 -9.78 -38.68
C LYS A 156 -26.62 -8.89 -39.67
N LEU A 157 -26.11 -7.72 -39.25
CA LEU A 157 -25.25 -6.90 -40.10
C LEU A 157 -23.97 -7.64 -40.54
N ILE A 158 -23.51 -8.63 -39.77
CA ILE A 158 -22.30 -9.40 -40.06
C ILE A 158 -22.62 -10.68 -40.85
N ASP A 159 -23.63 -11.41 -40.39
CA ASP A 159 -24.06 -12.68 -40.97
C ASP A 159 -25.52 -12.98 -40.55
N ASP A 160 -26.41 -13.24 -41.51
CA ASP A 160 -27.84 -13.50 -41.25
C ASP A 160 -28.11 -14.72 -40.35
N SER A 161 -27.14 -15.64 -40.22
CA SER A 161 -27.24 -16.80 -39.34
C SER A 161 -27.07 -16.48 -37.84
N LEU A 162 -26.63 -15.26 -37.51
CA LEU A 162 -26.39 -14.85 -36.13
C LEU A 162 -27.67 -14.32 -35.48
N ASN A 163 -28.10 -14.97 -34.39
CA ASN A 163 -29.13 -14.46 -33.50
C ASN A 163 -28.50 -14.13 -32.14
N THR A 164 -28.10 -12.86 -31.97
CA THR A 164 -27.29 -12.44 -30.82
C THR A 164 -28.12 -11.74 -29.75
N SER A 165 -27.76 -11.97 -28.48
CA SER A 165 -28.30 -11.26 -27.31
C SER A 165 -27.29 -10.24 -26.74
N GLU A 166 -27.77 -9.31 -25.90
CA GLU A 166 -26.90 -8.39 -25.13
C GLU A 166 -25.79 -9.17 -24.41
N SER A 167 -26.15 -10.23 -23.70
CA SER A 167 -25.20 -11.07 -22.95
C SER A 167 -24.12 -11.70 -23.83
N GLN A 168 -24.47 -12.19 -25.03
CA GLN A 168 -23.50 -12.80 -25.95
C GLN A 168 -22.52 -11.75 -26.50
N LEU A 169 -23.00 -10.55 -26.83
CA LEU A 169 -22.11 -9.47 -27.28
C LEU A 169 -21.17 -9.01 -26.17
N VAL A 170 -21.68 -8.88 -24.94
CA VAL A 170 -20.86 -8.59 -23.76
C VAL A 170 -19.80 -9.68 -23.55
N ASP A 171 -20.17 -10.96 -23.59
CA ASP A 171 -19.23 -12.07 -23.42
C ASP A 171 -18.11 -12.05 -24.50
N LEU A 172 -18.46 -11.81 -25.76
CA LEU A 172 -17.50 -11.69 -26.87
C LEU A 172 -16.57 -10.47 -26.71
N PHE A 173 -17.12 -9.35 -26.26
CA PHE A 173 -16.35 -8.13 -26.04
C PHE A 173 -15.37 -8.32 -24.87
N LEU A 174 -15.86 -8.77 -23.71
CA LEU A 174 -15.05 -8.97 -22.51
C LEU A 174 -14.00 -10.08 -22.68
N SER A 175 -14.30 -11.16 -23.40
CA SER A 175 -13.31 -12.19 -23.73
C SER A 175 -12.18 -11.64 -24.59
N SER A 176 -12.51 -10.81 -25.60
CA SER A 176 -11.50 -10.14 -26.42
C SER A 176 -10.63 -9.17 -25.61
N LEU A 177 -11.22 -8.44 -24.66
CA LEU A 177 -10.45 -7.59 -23.74
C LEU A 177 -9.48 -8.41 -22.86
N LYS A 178 -9.94 -9.53 -22.29
CA LYS A 178 -9.12 -10.37 -21.41
C LYS A 178 -7.93 -10.99 -22.13
N GLU A 179 -8.12 -11.40 -23.38
CA GLU A 179 -7.04 -12.00 -24.18
C GLU A 179 -5.90 -11.01 -24.43
N GLU A 180 -6.21 -9.72 -24.62
CA GLU A 180 -5.17 -8.69 -24.76
C GLU A 180 -4.62 -8.20 -23.42
N SER A 181 -5.47 -8.05 -22.42
CA SER A 181 -5.11 -7.52 -21.11
C SER A 181 -5.88 -8.27 -20.03
N PRO A 182 -5.27 -9.31 -19.40
CA PRO A 182 -5.92 -10.17 -18.40
C PRO A 182 -6.53 -9.44 -17.20
N ASP A 183 -6.06 -8.22 -16.93
CA ASP A 183 -6.51 -7.37 -15.82
C ASP A 183 -7.41 -6.21 -16.27
N ALA A 184 -7.75 -6.11 -17.56
CA ALA A 184 -8.59 -5.02 -18.09
C ALA A 184 -9.98 -4.94 -17.43
N LEU A 185 -10.51 -6.07 -16.95
CA LEU A 185 -11.81 -6.06 -16.26
C LEU A 185 -11.79 -5.30 -14.93
N GLN A 186 -10.62 -5.18 -14.28
CA GLN A 186 -10.50 -4.56 -12.96
C GLN A 186 -10.66 -3.03 -13.01
N ILE A 187 -10.56 -2.43 -14.20
CA ILE A 187 -10.62 -0.97 -14.43
C ILE A 187 -11.94 -0.51 -15.07
N LEU A 188 -12.94 -1.41 -15.19
CA LEU A 188 -14.21 -1.10 -15.86
C LEU A 188 -15.29 -0.54 -14.93
N ASP A 189 -15.06 -0.50 -13.62
CA ASP A 189 -16.04 -0.11 -12.59
C ASP A 189 -16.63 1.29 -12.83
N SER A 190 -15.80 2.24 -13.21
CA SER A 190 -16.20 3.62 -13.46
C SER A 190 -16.68 3.90 -14.90
N LEU A 191 -16.58 2.89 -15.78
CA LEU A 191 -16.82 2.98 -17.21
C LEU A 191 -18.15 2.33 -17.63
N VAL A 192 -18.62 1.37 -16.86
CA VAL A 192 -19.77 0.52 -17.15
C VAL A 192 -20.84 0.75 -16.07
N SER A 193 -22.11 0.71 -16.43
CA SER A 193 -23.22 0.92 -15.49
C SER A 193 -24.41 -0.03 -15.70
N ARG A 194 -24.48 -0.76 -16.80
CA ARG A 194 -25.59 -1.67 -17.09
C ARG A 194 -25.50 -2.98 -16.28
N PRO A 195 -26.63 -3.48 -15.74
CA PRO A 195 -26.65 -4.71 -14.94
C PRO A 195 -26.04 -5.94 -15.63
N VAL A 196 -26.33 -6.14 -16.93
CA VAL A 196 -25.80 -7.30 -17.69
C VAL A 196 -24.27 -7.25 -17.75
N TRP A 197 -23.68 -6.08 -17.98
CA TRP A 197 -22.24 -5.94 -18.01
C TRP A 197 -21.61 -6.16 -16.63
N ILE A 198 -22.19 -5.56 -15.59
CA ILE A 198 -21.72 -5.72 -14.20
C ILE A 198 -21.78 -7.21 -13.79
N GLU A 199 -22.87 -7.90 -14.09
CA GLU A 199 -23.04 -9.33 -13.83
C GLU A 199 -21.97 -10.19 -14.53
N ARG A 200 -21.67 -9.92 -15.81
CA ARG A 200 -20.64 -10.67 -16.55
C ARG A 200 -19.22 -10.38 -16.10
N ILE A 201 -18.91 -9.13 -15.76
CA ILE A 201 -17.60 -8.74 -15.24
C ILE A 201 -17.38 -9.40 -13.87
N THR A 202 -18.32 -9.22 -12.94
CA THR A 202 -18.22 -9.75 -11.57
C THR A 202 -18.19 -11.28 -11.55
N ARG A 203 -18.97 -11.98 -12.38
CA ARG A 203 -18.86 -13.43 -12.57
C ARG A 203 -17.45 -13.85 -12.96
N SER A 204 -16.89 -13.21 -13.99
CA SER A 204 -15.55 -13.57 -14.45
C SER A 204 -14.46 -13.30 -13.41
N LEU A 205 -14.58 -12.20 -12.65
CA LEU A 205 -13.63 -11.88 -11.59
C LEU A 205 -13.75 -12.88 -10.44
N SER A 206 -14.98 -13.29 -10.11
CA SER A 206 -15.26 -14.32 -9.11
C SER A 206 -14.67 -15.67 -9.50
N ASP A 207 -14.83 -16.10 -10.77
CA ASP A 207 -14.25 -17.35 -11.27
C ASP A 207 -12.72 -17.34 -11.17
N LYS A 208 -12.07 -16.21 -11.49
CA LYS A 208 -10.62 -16.03 -11.33
C LYS A 208 -10.19 -16.17 -9.87
N LEU A 209 -10.93 -15.58 -8.92
CA LEU A 209 -10.64 -15.72 -7.49
C LEU A 209 -10.81 -17.16 -7.01
N LEU A 210 -11.89 -17.83 -7.40
CA LEU A 210 -12.14 -19.23 -7.05
C LEU A 210 -11.02 -20.14 -7.58
N GLN A 211 -10.54 -19.88 -8.80
CA GLN A 211 -9.39 -20.59 -9.37
C GLN A 211 -8.11 -20.33 -8.57
N LEU A 212 -7.80 -19.07 -8.22
CA LEU A 212 -6.64 -18.73 -7.38
C LEU A 212 -6.70 -19.40 -5.99
N ILE A 213 -7.87 -19.46 -5.36
CA ILE A 213 -8.09 -20.14 -4.08
C ILE A 213 -7.81 -21.64 -4.23
N LYS A 214 -8.24 -22.24 -5.34
CA LYS A 214 -8.02 -23.65 -5.66
C LYS A 214 -6.54 -23.96 -5.87
N ASP A 215 -5.84 -23.09 -6.59
CA ASP A 215 -4.43 -23.27 -6.99
C ASP A 215 -3.42 -22.90 -5.89
N CYS A 216 -3.82 -22.13 -4.88
CA CYS A 216 -2.92 -21.67 -3.79
C CYS A 216 -2.13 -22.81 -3.12
N TYR A 217 -2.71 -24.01 -3.00
CA TYR A 217 -1.93 -25.24 -2.79
C TYR A 217 -2.81 -26.48 -2.97
N VAL A 218 -2.22 -27.50 -3.60
CA VAL A 218 -2.73 -28.88 -3.63
C VAL A 218 -2.29 -29.58 -2.34
N GLN A 219 -3.16 -30.39 -1.73
CA GLN A 219 -2.84 -31.01 -0.43
C GLN A 219 -1.62 -31.94 -0.53
N ASP A 220 -0.71 -31.82 0.44
CA ASP A 220 0.43 -32.70 0.78
C ASP A 220 1.71 -32.74 -0.07
N GLU A 221 1.86 -31.94 -1.14
CA GLU A 221 3.07 -32.00 -1.99
C GLU A 221 4.02 -30.79 -1.92
N SER A 222 3.67 -29.71 -1.23
CA SER A 222 4.46 -28.46 -1.21
C SER A 222 5.18 -28.21 0.12
N THR A 223 6.46 -27.80 0.06
CA THR A 223 7.25 -27.41 1.23
C THR A 223 6.60 -26.23 1.97
N PRO A 224 6.83 -26.06 3.29
CA PRO A 224 6.31 -24.93 4.05
C PRO A 224 6.58 -23.57 3.37
N GLU A 225 7.79 -23.36 2.86
CA GLU A 225 8.23 -22.12 2.23
C GLU A 225 7.47 -21.87 0.92
N LYS A 226 7.28 -22.91 0.10
CA LYS A 226 6.51 -22.79 -1.15
C LYS A 226 5.03 -22.49 -0.85
N ASN A 227 4.48 -23.04 0.23
CA ASN A 227 3.13 -22.71 0.66
C ASN A 227 3.01 -21.22 1.04
N LEU A 228 4.00 -20.66 1.74
CA LEU A 228 4.00 -19.23 2.08
C LEU A 228 4.05 -18.37 0.81
N GLU A 229 4.94 -18.68 -0.13
CA GLU A 229 5.04 -17.97 -1.42
C GLU A 229 3.71 -18.00 -2.19
N ASN A 230 3.04 -19.16 -2.23
CA ASN A 230 1.75 -19.26 -2.88
C ASN A 230 0.66 -18.44 -2.17
N VAL A 231 0.69 -18.38 -0.83
CA VAL A 231 -0.23 -17.52 -0.07
C VAL A 231 0.05 -16.05 -0.33
N GLU A 232 1.31 -15.62 -0.38
CA GLU A 232 1.66 -14.24 -0.74
C GLU A 232 1.13 -13.88 -2.13
N ASN A 233 1.28 -14.80 -3.09
CA ASN A 233 0.73 -14.60 -4.43
C ASN A 233 -0.80 -14.54 -4.42
N LEU A 234 -1.48 -15.42 -3.67
CA LEU A 234 -2.94 -15.40 -3.52
C LEU A 234 -3.39 -14.02 -3.02
N VAL A 235 -2.85 -13.55 -1.89
CA VAL A 235 -3.20 -12.28 -1.26
C VAL A 235 -2.94 -11.10 -2.20
N ARG A 236 -1.76 -11.07 -2.84
CA ARG A 236 -1.35 -10.00 -3.75
C ARG A 236 -2.26 -9.90 -4.98
N VAL A 237 -2.60 -11.02 -5.61
CA VAL A 237 -3.41 -11.04 -6.84
C VAL A 237 -4.89 -10.90 -6.53
N SER A 238 -5.38 -11.43 -5.41
CA SER A 238 -6.79 -11.33 -5.03
C SER A 238 -7.20 -9.92 -4.62
N ALA A 239 -6.30 -9.15 -3.98
CA ALA A 239 -6.63 -7.84 -3.44
C ALA A 239 -7.21 -6.85 -4.47
N PRO A 240 -6.58 -6.62 -5.65
CA PRO A 240 -7.16 -5.70 -6.64
C PRO A 240 -8.45 -6.27 -7.27
N ILE A 241 -8.56 -7.59 -7.43
CA ILE A 241 -9.79 -8.22 -7.95
C ILE A 241 -10.96 -8.03 -6.99
N LEU A 242 -10.75 -8.28 -5.69
CA LEU A 242 -11.74 -8.07 -4.65
C LEU A 242 -12.14 -6.59 -4.55
N HIS A 243 -11.18 -5.68 -4.72
CA HIS A 243 -11.47 -4.24 -4.77
C HIS A 243 -12.41 -3.90 -5.93
N SER A 244 -12.16 -4.40 -7.14
CA SER A 244 -13.06 -4.17 -8.28
C SER A 244 -14.46 -4.77 -8.03
N ILE A 245 -14.56 -6.00 -7.52
CA ILE A 245 -15.86 -6.60 -7.17
C ILE A 245 -16.59 -5.75 -6.13
N LYS A 246 -15.89 -5.24 -5.11
CA LYS A 246 -16.44 -4.32 -4.10
C LYS A 246 -16.98 -3.04 -4.72
N LEU A 247 -16.30 -2.46 -5.71
CA LEU A 247 -16.76 -1.26 -6.40
C LEU A 247 -18.01 -1.51 -7.24
N PHE A 248 -18.09 -2.67 -7.91
CA PHE A 248 -19.25 -3.04 -8.72
C PHE A 248 -20.49 -3.39 -7.90
N MET A 249 -20.32 -4.11 -6.80
CA MET A 249 -21.43 -4.74 -6.05
C MET A 249 -21.74 -4.03 -4.73
N GLY A 250 -20.77 -3.29 -4.18
CA GLY A 250 -20.86 -2.66 -2.86
C GLY A 250 -20.20 -3.49 -1.75
N VAL A 251 -19.91 -2.83 -0.63
CA VAL A 251 -19.21 -3.43 0.52
C VAL A 251 -20.04 -4.47 1.27
N ASP A 252 -21.37 -4.36 1.21
CA ASP A 252 -22.31 -5.23 1.91
C ASP A 252 -22.84 -6.38 1.04
N ASP A 253 -22.38 -6.47 -0.21
CA ASP A 253 -22.82 -7.53 -1.12
C ASP A 253 -22.42 -8.93 -0.63
N PRO A 254 -23.35 -9.91 -0.59
CA PRO A 254 -23.04 -11.25 -0.09
C PRO A 254 -21.97 -12.00 -0.89
N ILE A 255 -21.88 -11.79 -2.20
CA ILE A 255 -20.91 -12.46 -3.06
C ILE A 255 -19.52 -11.89 -2.78
N TYR A 256 -19.38 -10.56 -2.74
CA TYR A 256 -18.14 -9.90 -2.35
C TYR A 256 -17.64 -10.40 -0.98
N ARG A 257 -18.50 -10.32 0.05
CA ARG A 257 -18.14 -10.72 1.42
C ARG A 257 -17.72 -12.19 1.49
N SER A 258 -18.47 -13.07 0.82
CA SER A 258 -18.16 -14.51 0.74
C SER A 258 -16.81 -14.77 0.07
N LEU A 259 -16.52 -14.13 -1.06
CA LEU A 259 -15.24 -14.30 -1.75
C LEU A 259 -14.06 -13.76 -0.92
N SER A 260 -14.24 -12.61 -0.29
CA SER A 260 -13.24 -12.00 0.60
C SER A 260 -12.89 -12.94 1.75
N ASP A 261 -13.91 -13.51 2.40
CA ASP A 261 -13.75 -14.46 3.50
C ASP A 261 -13.12 -15.79 3.05
N GLN A 262 -13.47 -16.31 1.87
CA GLN A 262 -12.85 -17.52 1.32
C GLN A 262 -11.36 -17.34 1.01
N VAL A 263 -10.98 -16.19 0.43
CA VAL A 263 -9.57 -15.82 0.22
C VAL A 263 -8.85 -15.74 1.55
N ALA A 264 -9.42 -14.99 2.51
CA ALA A 264 -8.80 -14.79 3.81
C ALA A 264 -8.63 -16.11 4.58
N GLU A 265 -9.63 -16.98 4.55
CA GLU A 265 -9.56 -18.28 5.20
C GLU A 265 -8.49 -19.19 4.58
N LYS A 266 -8.45 -19.29 3.24
CA LYS A 266 -7.44 -20.11 2.55
C LYS A 266 -6.03 -19.60 2.85
N ALA A 267 -5.82 -18.29 2.80
CA ALA A 267 -4.55 -17.67 3.11
C ALA A 267 -4.14 -17.92 4.58
N LEU A 268 -5.04 -17.68 5.54
CA LEU A 268 -4.76 -17.90 6.96
C LEU A 268 -4.39 -19.35 7.25
N ARG A 269 -5.11 -20.33 6.68
CA ARG A 269 -4.79 -21.76 6.82
C ARG A 269 -3.40 -22.08 6.27
N GLY A 270 -3.02 -21.49 5.14
CA GLY A 270 -1.68 -21.65 4.56
C GLY A 270 -0.59 -21.08 5.45
N ILE A 271 -0.78 -19.88 6.01
CA ILE A 271 0.20 -19.25 6.92
C ILE A 271 0.35 -20.05 8.21
N VAL A 272 -0.76 -20.50 8.82
CA VAL A 272 -0.71 -21.32 10.04
C VAL A 272 -0.02 -22.66 9.77
N ARG A 273 -0.21 -23.24 8.58
CA ARG A 273 0.51 -24.46 8.17
C ARG A 273 2.01 -24.22 8.04
N TYR A 274 2.43 -23.12 7.38
CA TYR A 274 3.84 -22.72 7.34
C TYR A 274 4.40 -22.56 8.75
N TYR A 275 3.70 -21.80 9.59
CA TYR A 275 4.11 -21.54 10.97
C TYR A 275 4.32 -22.82 11.79
N ASN A 276 3.46 -23.82 11.61
CA ASN A 276 3.51 -25.05 12.40
C ASN A 276 4.46 -26.12 11.85
N ARG A 277 4.77 -26.11 10.55
CA ARG A 277 5.57 -27.15 9.89
C ARG A 277 6.98 -26.72 9.50
N SER A 278 7.30 -25.42 9.53
CA SER A 278 8.64 -24.92 9.24
C SER A 278 9.63 -25.39 10.31
N GLU A 279 10.62 -26.19 9.89
CA GLU A 279 11.74 -26.63 10.75
C GLU A 279 12.90 -25.62 10.76
N SER A 280 12.97 -24.74 9.75
CA SER A 280 13.90 -23.63 9.64
C SER A 280 13.49 -22.45 10.54
N GLU A 281 14.44 -21.53 10.79
CA GLU A 281 14.15 -20.25 11.43
C GLU A 281 13.07 -19.50 10.64
N LYS A 282 11.96 -19.20 11.33
CA LYS A 282 10.76 -18.62 10.71
C LYS A 282 10.97 -17.12 10.55
N ASP A 283 10.69 -16.59 9.37
CA ASP A 283 10.60 -15.15 9.19
C ASP A 283 9.28 -14.63 9.77
N LEU A 284 9.28 -14.38 11.08
CA LEU A 284 8.10 -13.93 11.82
C LEU A 284 7.58 -12.57 11.33
N LEU A 285 8.47 -11.70 10.80
CA LEU A 285 8.09 -10.40 10.26
C LEU A 285 7.30 -10.55 8.96
N VAL A 286 7.73 -11.45 8.07
CA VAL A 286 7.00 -11.79 6.86
C VAL A 286 5.65 -12.42 7.21
N VAL A 287 5.63 -13.40 8.13
CA VAL A 287 4.38 -14.02 8.60
C VAL A 287 3.39 -12.97 9.11
N LEU A 288 3.87 -12.06 9.98
CA LEU A 288 3.04 -11.01 10.56
C LEU A 288 2.51 -10.04 9.49
N ARG A 289 3.35 -9.63 8.53
CA ARG A 289 2.95 -8.78 7.41
C ARG A 289 1.82 -9.42 6.61
N VAL A 290 2.00 -10.68 6.21
CA VAL A 290 1.01 -11.39 5.38
C VAL A 290 -0.27 -11.64 6.18
N MET A 291 -0.20 -12.00 7.46
CA MET A 291 -1.40 -12.14 8.31
C MET A 291 -2.17 -10.83 8.44
N LYS A 292 -1.49 -9.67 8.55
CA LYS A 292 -2.15 -8.36 8.57
C LYS A 292 -2.88 -8.07 7.26
N GLN A 293 -2.27 -8.36 6.12
CA GLN A 293 -2.93 -8.23 4.81
C GLN A 293 -4.17 -9.15 4.69
N VAL A 294 -4.07 -10.38 5.19
CA VAL A 294 -5.21 -11.32 5.23
C VAL A 294 -6.35 -10.80 6.11
N ARG A 295 -6.03 -10.19 7.26
CA ARG A 295 -7.02 -9.55 8.13
C ARG A 295 -7.74 -8.41 7.40
N ASP A 296 -7.03 -7.62 6.61
CA ASP A 296 -7.61 -6.49 5.85
C ASP A 296 -8.54 -6.95 4.72
N ILE A 297 -8.34 -8.16 4.20
CA ILE A 297 -9.22 -8.80 3.24
C ILE A 297 -10.48 -9.36 3.93
N ALA A 298 -10.38 -9.88 5.16
CA ALA A 298 -11.50 -10.52 5.84
C ALA A 298 -12.67 -9.55 6.11
N CYS A 299 -13.90 -10.00 5.88
CA CYS A 299 -15.13 -9.24 6.13
C CYS A 299 -15.94 -9.83 7.30
N GLY A 300 -15.93 -11.15 7.45
CA GLY A 300 -16.66 -11.87 8.51
C GLY A 300 -15.98 -11.77 9.87
N SER A 301 -16.78 -11.54 10.91
CA SER A 301 -16.30 -11.35 12.29
C SER A 301 -15.47 -12.53 12.79
N GLU A 302 -15.86 -13.76 12.46
CA GLU A 302 -15.14 -14.98 12.86
C GLU A 302 -13.72 -15.03 12.30
N ILE A 303 -13.56 -14.76 11.00
CA ILE A 303 -12.23 -14.78 10.35
C ILE A 303 -11.38 -13.63 10.85
N ILE A 304 -11.97 -12.44 11.02
CA ILE A 304 -11.27 -11.27 11.59
C ILE A 304 -10.75 -11.60 13.00
N GLU A 305 -11.56 -12.23 13.84
CA GLU A 305 -11.17 -12.64 15.19
C GLU A 305 -10.02 -13.67 15.15
N ARG A 306 -10.12 -14.68 14.28
CA ARG A 306 -9.06 -15.69 14.10
C ARG A 306 -7.74 -15.06 13.60
N CYS A 307 -7.81 -14.16 12.62
CA CYS A 307 -6.65 -13.41 12.14
C CYS A 307 -6.05 -12.57 13.27
N THR A 308 -6.87 -11.84 14.01
CA THR A 308 -6.43 -10.97 15.11
C THR A 308 -5.75 -11.77 16.22
N LYS A 309 -6.31 -12.91 16.62
CA LYS A 309 -5.69 -13.82 17.61
C LYS A 309 -4.32 -14.31 17.14
N ASN A 310 -4.21 -14.74 15.88
CA ASN A 310 -2.94 -15.20 15.33
C ASN A 310 -1.91 -14.07 15.16
N ILE A 311 -2.34 -12.89 14.73
CA ILE A 311 -1.48 -11.68 14.65
C ILE A 311 -0.94 -11.35 16.03
N ASN A 312 -1.79 -11.29 17.05
CA ASN A 312 -1.37 -10.98 18.42
C ASN A 312 -0.41 -12.04 18.97
N PHE A 313 -0.61 -13.31 18.62
CA PHE A 313 0.29 -14.39 19.00
C PHE A 313 1.69 -14.23 18.37
N VAL A 314 1.76 -14.02 17.06
CA VAL A 314 3.04 -13.84 16.35
C VAL A 314 3.72 -12.52 16.76
N GLN A 315 2.96 -11.44 16.91
CA GLN A 315 3.47 -10.15 17.39
C GLN A 315 4.10 -10.31 18.78
N LYS A 316 3.43 -11.01 19.69
CA LYS A 316 3.98 -11.29 21.01
C LYS A 316 5.27 -12.12 20.94
N GLU A 317 5.36 -13.06 20.02
CA GLU A 317 6.59 -13.84 19.83
C GLU A 317 7.76 -12.98 19.33
N ILE A 318 7.49 -12.03 18.43
CA ILE A 318 8.46 -11.03 17.96
C ILE A 318 8.88 -10.10 19.10
N ASP A 319 7.92 -9.59 19.87
CA ASP A 319 8.19 -8.66 20.99
C ASP A 319 8.99 -9.33 22.12
N GLU A 320 8.86 -10.65 22.27
CA GLU A 320 9.62 -11.47 23.22
C GLU A 320 11.00 -11.89 22.70
N TYR A 321 11.25 -11.78 21.39
CA TYR A 321 12.52 -12.18 20.79
C TYR A 321 13.65 -11.23 21.23
N PRO A 322 14.84 -11.75 21.58
CA PRO A 322 15.94 -10.92 22.03
C PRO A 322 16.39 -9.92 20.96
N SER A 323 16.66 -8.67 21.35
CA SER A 323 17.23 -7.66 20.46
C SER A 323 18.59 -8.10 19.92
N ASP A 324 18.92 -7.75 18.67
CA ASP A 324 20.21 -7.99 18.03
C ASP A 324 21.41 -7.51 18.87
N GLU A 325 21.25 -6.47 19.69
CA GLU A 325 22.28 -5.96 20.63
C GLU A 325 22.74 -7.03 21.64
N THR A 326 21.83 -7.94 22.00
CA THR A 326 22.12 -9.06 22.91
C THR A 326 22.95 -10.16 22.24
N GLY A 327 23.14 -10.09 20.93
CA GLY A 327 24.03 -10.95 20.14
C GLY A 327 23.74 -12.44 20.30
N LYS A 328 24.72 -13.27 19.93
CA LYS A 328 24.61 -14.73 19.97
C LYS A 328 24.21 -15.27 21.35
N GLU A 329 24.71 -14.67 22.43
CA GLU A 329 24.38 -15.12 23.79
C GLU A 329 22.92 -14.90 24.15
N GLY A 330 22.31 -13.78 23.72
CA GLY A 330 20.89 -13.51 23.91
C GLY A 330 20.03 -14.51 23.17
N GLU A 331 20.39 -14.80 21.92
CA GLU A 331 19.68 -15.78 21.09
C GLU A 331 19.77 -17.19 21.67
N GLU A 332 20.97 -17.62 22.06
CA GLU A 332 21.14 -18.92 22.70
C GLU A 332 20.35 -19.05 24.01
N ILE A 333 20.22 -17.97 24.79
CA ILE A 333 19.38 -17.95 26.01
C ILE A 333 17.91 -18.17 25.63
N TYR A 334 17.41 -17.40 24.65
CA TYR A 334 16.03 -17.49 24.21
C TYR A 334 15.69 -18.91 23.74
N GLN A 335 16.51 -19.47 22.85
CA GLN A 335 16.34 -20.82 22.31
C GLN A 335 16.42 -21.90 23.40
N THR A 336 17.36 -21.78 24.34
CA THR A 336 17.48 -22.74 25.46
C THR A 336 16.20 -22.76 26.29
N ILE A 337 15.68 -21.58 26.67
CA ILE A 337 14.47 -21.48 27.49
C ILE A 337 13.25 -21.97 26.74
N LYS A 338 13.06 -21.57 25.47
CA LYS A 338 11.89 -21.95 24.65
C LYS A 338 11.86 -23.46 24.37
N ASN A 339 12.99 -24.08 24.03
CA ASN A 339 13.03 -25.50 23.67
C ASN A 339 12.91 -26.42 24.89
N GLU A 340 13.51 -26.04 26.02
CA GLU A 340 13.59 -26.91 27.21
C GLU A 340 12.37 -26.76 28.13
N LEU A 341 11.75 -25.57 28.24
CA LEU A 341 10.57 -25.36 29.10
C LEU A 341 9.24 -25.70 28.42
N THR A 342 9.25 -26.05 27.13
CA THR A 342 8.06 -26.53 26.40
C THR A 342 7.95 -28.06 26.38
N LYS A 343 9.01 -28.79 26.78
CA LYS A 343 9.05 -30.27 26.79
C LYS A 343 9.14 -30.80 28.23
N ASN A 344 8.08 -31.46 28.72
CA ASN A 344 8.06 -32.22 29.99
C ASN A 344 8.81 -31.53 31.16
N THR A 345 8.43 -30.29 31.45
CA THR A 345 9.11 -29.41 32.41
C THR A 345 8.99 -29.90 33.85
N THR A 346 10.11 -30.01 34.56
CA THR A 346 10.15 -30.28 36.01
C THR A 346 10.79 -29.11 36.75
N ILE A 347 10.57 -29.01 38.06
CA ILE A 347 11.19 -27.93 38.87
C ILE A 347 12.73 -28.05 38.86
N SER A 348 13.26 -29.27 38.82
CA SER A 348 14.70 -29.53 38.69
C SER A 348 15.26 -29.05 37.35
N SER A 349 14.57 -29.35 36.23
CA SER A 349 15.02 -28.86 34.92
C SER A 349 14.99 -27.33 34.83
N ILE A 350 13.97 -26.67 35.41
CA ILE A 350 13.95 -25.20 35.53
C ILE A 350 15.18 -24.68 36.29
N HIS A 351 15.56 -25.33 37.38
CA HIS A 351 16.71 -24.94 38.19
C HIS A 351 18.02 -25.00 37.39
N ASP A 352 18.24 -26.07 36.63
CA ASP A 352 19.46 -26.25 35.83
C ASP A 352 19.52 -25.28 34.63
N ILE A 353 18.38 -25.02 33.99
CA ILE A 353 18.25 -24.02 32.92
C ILE A 353 18.61 -22.64 33.43
N LEU A 354 18.04 -22.21 34.56
CA LEU A 354 18.36 -20.90 35.15
C LEU A 354 19.84 -20.75 35.48
N ARG A 355 20.50 -21.81 35.98
CA ARG A 355 21.94 -21.79 36.26
C ARG A 355 22.75 -21.58 34.98
N SER A 356 22.37 -22.25 33.89
CA SER A 356 23.01 -22.10 32.58
C SER A 356 22.79 -20.69 32.01
N VAL A 357 21.55 -20.23 31.98
CA VAL A 357 21.14 -18.92 31.47
C VAL A 357 21.78 -17.79 32.25
N LYS A 358 21.87 -17.87 33.58
CA LYS A 358 22.49 -16.85 34.43
C LYS A 358 23.97 -16.62 34.08
N ARG A 359 24.69 -17.67 33.66
CA ARG A 359 26.08 -17.53 33.20
C ARG A 359 26.16 -16.74 31.89
N LYS A 360 25.33 -17.08 30.90
CA LYS A 360 25.28 -16.39 29.60
C LYS A 360 24.79 -14.94 29.75
N LEU A 361 23.74 -14.71 30.55
CA LEU A 361 23.19 -13.38 30.81
C LEU A 361 24.22 -12.45 31.50
N LYS A 362 25.14 -13.00 32.30
CA LYS A 362 26.24 -12.22 32.89
C LYS A 362 27.21 -11.70 31.83
N VAL A 363 27.42 -12.44 30.74
CA VAL A 363 28.23 -11.99 29.59
C VAL A 363 27.54 -10.82 28.91
N VAL A 364 26.25 -10.95 28.61
CA VAL A 364 25.43 -9.86 28.02
C VAL A 364 25.44 -8.63 28.92
N LYS A 365 25.25 -8.79 30.24
CA LYS A 365 25.30 -7.69 31.22
C LYS A 365 26.66 -6.98 31.25
N LYS A 366 27.76 -7.73 31.14
CA LYS A 366 29.12 -7.15 31.13
C LYS A 366 29.37 -6.36 29.84
N ARG A 367 28.81 -6.81 28.72
CA ARG A 367 28.95 -6.17 27.41
C ARG A 367 28.09 -4.90 27.27
N LEU A 368 26.81 -4.97 27.63
CA LEU A 368 25.84 -3.89 27.42
C LEU A 368 25.67 -2.95 28.62
N GLY A 369 25.99 -3.41 29.84
CA GLY A 369 25.70 -2.68 31.07
C GLY A 369 24.36 -3.07 31.71
N ALA A 370 24.23 -2.79 33.02
CA ALA A 370 23.07 -3.22 33.82
C ALA A 370 21.78 -2.40 33.58
N GLU A 371 21.92 -1.22 33.01
CA GLU A 371 20.82 -0.27 32.75
C GLU A 371 20.43 -0.21 31.27
N ASN A 372 21.14 -0.94 30.40
CA ASN A 372 20.81 -1.00 28.98
C ASN A 372 19.44 -1.68 28.76
N ALA A 373 18.64 -1.10 27.86
CA ALA A 373 17.27 -1.54 27.61
C ALA A 373 17.18 -2.99 27.10
N ALA A 374 18.04 -3.40 26.16
CA ALA A 374 18.06 -4.76 25.62
C ALA A 374 18.42 -5.80 26.70
N TYR A 375 19.38 -5.49 27.58
CA TYR A 375 19.68 -6.34 28.74
C TYR A 375 18.49 -6.44 29.71
N LEU A 376 17.85 -5.30 30.04
CA LEU A 376 16.72 -5.27 30.96
C LEU A 376 15.52 -6.04 30.41
N GLN A 377 15.22 -5.89 29.12
CA GLN A 377 14.18 -6.65 28.42
C GLN A 377 14.45 -8.14 28.45
N LEU A 378 15.65 -8.59 28.05
CA LEU A 378 16.02 -10.00 28.09
C LEU A 378 15.96 -10.57 29.51
N SER A 379 16.49 -9.85 30.49
CA SER A 379 16.44 -10.26 31.90
C SER A 379 15.01 -10.37 32.43
N SER A 380 14.15 -9.41 32.08
CA SER A 380 12.74 -9.38 32.49
C SER A 380 11.96 -10.51 31.84
N TRP A 381 12.18 -10.77 30.55
CA TRP A 381 11.58 -11.88 29.82
C TRP A 381 11.94 -13.22 30.45
N ILE A 382 13.22 -13.48 30.73
CA ILE A 382 13.67 -14.72 31.40
C ILE A 382 12.91 -14.90 32.73
N ALA A 383 12.86 -13.85 33.55
CA ALA A 383 12.22 -13.90 34.85
C ALA A 383 10.72 -14.21 34.73
N THR A 384 10.03 -13.54 33.82
CA THR A 384 8.59 -13.65 33.60
C THR A 384 8.23 -15.03 33.05
N TYR A 385 8.96 -15.47 32.03
CA TYR A 385 8.72 -16.73 31.34
C TYR A 385 8.96 -17.92 32.26
N VAL A 386 10.10 -17.93 32.98
CA VAL A 386 10.43 -19.00 33.92
C VAL A 386 9.48 -19.01 35.12
N HIS A 387 9.08 -17.85 35.64
CA HIS A 387 8.08 -17.76 36.71
C HIS A 387 6.77 -18.43 36.30
N LYS A 388 6.25 -18.12 35.11
CA LYS A 388 4.99 -18.69 34.62
C LYS A 388 5.05 -20.22 34.54
N HIS A 389 6.13 -20.77 33.97
CA HIS A 389 6.32 -22.22 33.89
C HIS A 389 6.51 -22.88 35.25
N LEU A 390 7.26 -22.24 36.15
CA LEU A 390 7.40 -22.71 37.54
C LEU A 390 6.03 -22.83 38.21
N MET A 391 5.17 -21.81 38.10
CA MET A 391 3.86 -21.82 38.74
C MET A 391 2.95 -22.91 38.18
N ILE A 392 2.98 -23.15 36.86
CA ILE A 392 2.23 -24.25 36.23
C ILE A 392 2.66 -25.60 36.81
N VAL A 393 3.95 -25.91 36.75
CA VAL A 393 4.49 -27.20 37.22
C VAL A 393 4.30 -27.38 38.72
N LEU A 394 4.48 -26.30 39.50
CA LEU A 394 4.30 -26.33 40.95
C LEU A 394 2.85 -26.65 41.32
N ILE A 395 1.88 -25.95 40.72
CA ILE A 395 0.45 -26.17 40.99
C ILE A 395 0.05 -27.60 40.60
N GLU A 396 0.46 -28.06 39.42
CA GLU A 396 0.16 -29.42 38.96
C GLU A 396 0.72 -30.47 39.92
N ARG A 397 1.95 -30.29 40.39
CA ARG A 397 2.62 -31.24 41.27
C ARG A 397 2.02 -31.25 42.68
N LEU A 398 1.76 -30.07 43.26
CA LEU A 398 1.09 -29.96 44.56
C LEU A 398 -0.33 -30.53 44.56
N ASN A 399 -1.04 -30.47 43.44
CA ASN A 399 -2.36 -31.10 43.30
C ASN A 399 -2.30 -32.63 43.25
N LYS A 400 -1.18 -33.22 42.83
CA LYS A 400 -0.98 -34.68 42.74
C LYS A 400 -0.42 -35.27 44.02
N GLU A 401 0.45 -34.55 44.71
CA GLU A 401 1.10 -35.02 45.93
C GLU A 401 0.08 -35.13 47.07
N LYS A 402 0.09 -36.27 47.78
CA LYS A 402 -0.75 -36.51 48.97
C LYS A 402 0.09 -36.68 50.23
N VAL A 403 1.40 -36.83 50.09
CA VAL A 403 2.33 -37.09 51.18
C VAL A 403 3.01 -35.78 51.58
N ARG A 404 2.95 -35.44 52.87
CA ARG A 404 3.53 -34.21 53.43
C ARG A 404 5.03 -34.04 53.10
N LYS A 405 5.77 -35.15 53.05
CA LYS A 405 7.21 -35.16 52.72
C LYS A 405 7.45 -34.72 51.27
N GLU A 406 6.70 -35.25 50.31
CA GLU A 406 6.82 -34.93 48.89
C GLU A 406 6.47 -33.45 48.63
N MET A 407 5.37 -32.97 49.23
CA MET A 407 4.99 -31.54 49.17
C MET A 407 6.09 -30.62 49.69
N ARG A 408 6.75 -31.04 50.77
CA ARG A 408 7.85 -30.27 51.37
C ARG A 408 9.05 -30.20 50.41
N GLU A 409 9.45 -31.32 49.81
CA GLU A 409 10.55 -31.39 48.84
C GLU A 409 10.24 -30.53 47.60
N THR A 410 9.02 -30.64 47.05
CA THR A 410 8.56 -29.83 45.91
C THR A 410 8.58 -28.33 46.20
N LEU A 411 8.18 -27.91 47.41
CA LEU A 411 8.27 -26.50 47.82
C LEU A 411 9.70 -26.04 48.08
N GLU A 412 10.57 -26.89 48.62
CA GLU A 412 12.01 -26.61 48.77
C GLU A 412 12.66 -26.31 47.41
N ASP A 413 12.40 -27.15 46.41
CA ASP A 413 12.89 -26.98 45.05
C ASP A 413 12.32 -25.72 44.38
N ALA A 414 11.01 -25.50 44.48
CA ALA A 414 10.37 -24.32 43.92
C ALA A 414 10.90 -23.03 44.56
N TRP A 415 11.12 -23.04 45.87
CA TRP A 415 11.70 -21.90 46.58
C TRP A 415 13.12 -21.61 46.11
N ALA A 416 13.92 -22.64 45.84
CA ALA A 416 15.25 -22.47 45.26
C ALA A 416 15.21 -21.77 43.90
N VAL A 417 14.21 -22.07 43.06
CA VAL A 417 14.00 -21.37 41.78
C VAL A 417 13.63 -19.90 42.01
N PHE A 418 12.69 -19.58 42.90
CA PHE A 418 12.36 -18.19 43.24
C PHE A 418 13.58 -17.38 43.74
N ARG A 419 14.46 -18.00 44.54
CA ARG A 419 15.70 -17.34 44.97
C ARG A 419 16.62 -17.00 43.81
N GLN A 420 16.66 -17.83 42.76
CA GLN A 420 17.40 -17.53 41.54
C GLN A 420 16.76 -16.40 40.74
N LEU A 421 15.43 -16.41 40.59
CA LEU A 421 14.68 -15.39 39.85
C LEU A 421 14.86 -14.00 40.43
N ASP A 422 14.96 -13.87 41.76
CA ASP A 422 15.19 -12.58 42.42
C ASP A 422 16.47 -11.83 41.97
N PHE A 423 17.41 -12.49 41.28
CA PHE A 423 18.64 -11.85 40.76
C PHE A 423 18.47 -11.27 39.35
N PHE A 424 17.36 -11.55 38.68
CA PHE A 424 17.05 -11.00 37.38
C PHE A 424 16.42 -9.62 37.56
N ALA A 425 16.80 -8.67 36.72
CA ALA A 425 16.01 -7.46 36.52
C ALA A 425 14.65 -7.89 35.95
N MET A 426 13.58 -7.32 36.50
CA MET A 426 12.19 -7.59 36.12
C MET A 426 11.52 -6.27 35.83
N ASP A 427 10.54 -6.30 34.93
CA ASP A 427 9.59 -5.22 34.77
C ASP A 427 8.97 -4.87 36.15
N PRO A 428 8.93 -3.58 36.54
CA PRO A 428 8.42 -3.17 37.85
C PRO A 428 6.98 -3.63 38.10
N THR A 429 6.13 -3.57 37.08
CA THR A 429 4.71 -3.91 37.22
C THR A 429 4.51 -5.41 37.45
N PHE A 430 5.23 -6.25 36.69
CA PHE A 430 5.24 -7.70 36.91
C PHE A 430 5.80 -8.05 38.29
N ARG A 431 6.90 -7.40 38.69
CA ARG A 431 7.57 -7.63 39.97
C ARG A 431 6.66 -7.33 41.16
N GLU A 432 5.99 -6.19 41.16
CA GLU A 432 5.17 -5.70 42.27
C GLU A 432 3.80 -6.37 42.35
N LYS A 433 3.25 -6.81 41.22
CA LYS A 433 1.91 -7.42 41.15
C LYS A 433 1.99 -8.93 41.18
N GLU A 434 2.25 -9.56 40.04
CA GLU A 434 2.12 -11.01 39.86
C GLU A 434 3.20 -11.77 40.63
N TYR A 435 4.48 -11.43 40.40
CA TYR A 435 5.60 -12.13 41.01
C TYR A 435 5.58 -12.00 42.53
N ALA A 436 5.40 -10.80 43.09
CA ALA A 436 5.36 -10.60 44.53
C ALA A 436 4.22 -11.38 45.20
N LYS A 437 3.03 -11.40 44.57
CA LYS A 437 1.86 -12.13 45.08
C LYS A 437 2.11 -13.64 45.13
N ASP A 438 2.57 -14.22 44.03
CA ASP A 438 2.82 -15.67 43.94
C ASP A 438 3.97 -16.08 44.85
N ARG A 439 5.05 -15.29 44.85
CA ARG A 439 6.20 -15.49 45.72
C ARG A 439 5.81 -15.46 47.21
N MET A 440 4.93 -14.55 47.62
CA MET A 440 4.46 -14.46 49.00
C MET A 440 3.54 -15.63 49.36
N SER A 441 2.71 -16.09 48.42
CA SER A 441 1.82 -17.24 48.61
C SER A 441 2.62 -18.54 48.78
N VAL A 442 3.60 -18.77 47.91
CA VAL A 442 4.52 -19.92 48.01
C VAL A 442 5.36 -19.84 49.30
N LYS A 443 5.76 -18.62 49.73
CA LYS A 443 6.47 -18.43 51.02
C LYS A 443 5.64 -18.91 52.20
N LYS A 444 4.34 -18.57 52.25
CA LYS A 444 3.42 -19.00 53.30
C LYS A 444 3.28 -20.52 53.33
N LEU A 445 3.16 -21.16 52.16
CA LEU A 445 3.13 -22.62 52.04
C LEU A 445 4.44 -23.28 52.47
N CYS A 446 5.59 -22.71 52.12
CA CYS A 446 6.88 -23.19 52.59
C CYS A 446 6.95 -23.15 54.13
N MET A 447 6.52 -22.05 54.74
CA MET A 447 6.51 -21.90 56.20
C MET A 447 5.59 -22.92 56.90
N SER A 448 4.41 -23.20 56.34
CA SER A 448 3.49 -24.19 56.95
C SER A 448 4.05 -25.62 56.96
N LEU A 449 4.98 -25.93 56.05
CA LEU A 449 5.70 -27.22 55.99
C LEU A 449 7.13 -27.16 56.55
N SER A 450 7.48 -26.10 57.29
CA SER A 450 8.80 -25.91 57.90
C SER A 450 9.98 -25.88 56.90
N VAL A 451 9.71 -25.44 55.67
CA VAL A 451 10.74 -25.17 54.66
C VAL A 451 11.42 -23.83 54.96
N LYS A 452 12.75 -23.80 54.97
CA LYS A 452 13.54 -22.59 55.20
C LYS A 452 13.38 -21.61 54.04
N THR A 453 12.84 -20.43 54.33
CA THR A 453 12.61 -19.38 53.32
C THR A 453 13.59 -18.21 53.39
N PHE A 454 14.37 -18.09 54.46
CA PHE A 454 15.34 -17.02 54.68
C PHE A 454 16.77 -17.56 54.66
N TYR A 455 17.63 -16.93 53.86
CA TYR A 455 19.05 -17.28 53.71
C TYR A 455 19.89 -16.01 53.79
N PHE A 456 20.70 -15.89 54.85
CA PHE A 456 21.48 -14.68 55.15
C PHE A 456 22.45 -14.29 54.02
N ALA A 457 23.06 -15.29 53.37
CA ALA A 457 23.98 -15.10 52.25
C ALA A 457 23.32 -14.40 51.03
N ASP A 458 22.03 -14.66 50.77
CA ASP A 458 21.32 -14.04 49.65
C ASP A 458 21.06 -12.55 49.91
N THR A 459 20.84 -12.18 51.17
CA THR A 459 20.61 -10.80 51.61
C THR A 459 21.88 -9.95 51.46
N ILE A 460 23.05 -10.52 51.79
CA ILE A 460 24.36 -9.85 51.61
C ILE A 460 24.66 -9.63 50.12
N HIS A 461 24.45 -10.65 49.29
CA HIS A 461 24.70 -10.56 47.85
C HIS A 461 23.75 -9.61 47.11
N ARG A 462 22.50 -9.47 47.58
CA ARG A 462 21.48 -8.62 46.95
C ARG A 462 21.68 -7.14 47.26
N TYR A 463 22.24 -6.81 48.42
CA TYR A 463 22.46 -5.41 48.83
C TYR A 463 23.87 -5.17 49.40
N PRO A 464 24.93 -5.31 48.59
CA PRO A 464 26.30 -5.10 49.06
C PRO A 464 26.54 -3.66 49.55
N LYS A 465 25.85 -2.68 48.93
CA LYS A 465 25.88 -1.27 49.33
C LYS A 465 25.07 -0.98 50.61
N PHE A 466 24.01 -1.74 50.88
CA PHE A 466 23.20 -1.60 52.10
C PHE A 466 23.93 -2.17 53.31
N PHE A 467 24.67 -3.28 53.16
CA PHE A 467 25.46 -3.82 54.27
C PHE A 467 26.72 -2.99 54.59
N THR A 468 27.33 -2.36 53.58
CA THR A 468 28.35 -1.32 53.82
C THR A 468 27.77 -0.06 54.46
N GLY A 469 26.50 0.27 54.16
CA GLY A 469 25.71 1.29 54.84
C GLY A 469 25.24 0.93 56.27
N ILE A 470 24.93 -0.33 56.56
CA ILE A 470 24.53 -0.79 57.90
C ILE A 470 25.73 -0.74 58.85
N ILE A 471 26.95 -1.04 58.38
CA ILE A 471 28.18 -0.88 59.18
C ILE A 471 28.39 0.60 59.57
N THR A 472 27.98 1.55 58.74
CA THR A 472 28.03 3.00 59.05
C THR A 472 26.82 3.51 59.84
N ILE A 473 25.64 2.88 59.70
CA ILE A 473 24.39 3.29 60.37
C ILE A 473 24.23 2.66 61.76
N LEU A 474 24.91 1.55 62.07
CA LEU A 474 24.94 0.94 63.42
C LEU A 474 25.64 1.78 64.50
N ILE A 475 26.19 2.96 64.15
CA ILE A 475 26.80 3.92 65.09
C ILE A 475 25.87 5.11 65.39
N ILE A 476 24.80 5.34 64.62
CA ILE A 476 23.98 6.56 64.76
C ILE A 476 22.49 6.21 64.85
N VAL A 477 22.10 5.95 66.10
CA VAL A 477 20.78 6.27 66.71
C VAL A 477 19.58 5.38 66.33
N PRO A 478 19.01 4.66 67.33
CA PRO A 478 17.65 4.12 67.32
C PRO A 478 16.61 5.03 68.02
N PHE A 479 15.32 4.68 67.85
CA PHE A 479 14.05 5.21 68.43
C PHE A 479 13.39 6.40 67.70
N ALA A 480 12.07 6.48 67.43
CA ALA A 480 10.91 5.76 67.95
C ALA A 480 9.70 5.83 67.00
N CYS A 481 8.78 4.90 67.18
CA CYS A 481 7.58 4.61 66.38
C CYS A 481 6.45 5.64 66.41
N LEU A 482 5.70 5.61 65.29
CA LEU A 482 4.29 5.98 65.08
C LEU A 482 3.33 5.16 65.97
N THR A 483 2.18 5.73 66.39
CA THR A 483 0.83 5.09 66.35
C THR A 483 -0.30 6.05 66.80
N VAL A 484 -1.06 6.68 65.88
CA VAL A 484 -2.48 7.13 66.07
C VAL A 484 -3.31 7.17 64.74
N ALA A 485 -2.79 6.73 63.58
CA ALA A 485 -3.40 7.09 62.28
C ALA A 485 -4.49 6.15 61.70
N GLU A 486 -4.84 5.03 62.34
CA GLU A 486 -5.64 3.99 61.68
C GLU A 486 -7.17 4.12 61.83
N VAL A 487 -7.68 4.96 62.73
CA VAL A 487 -9.15 5.05 62.95
C VAL A 487 -9.84 6.13 62.10
N GLN A 488 -9.12 7.07 61.50
CA GLN A 488 -9.70 8.16 60.68
C GLN A 488 -9.60 7.96 59.15
N ALA A 489 -8.88 6.93 58.70
CA ALA A 489 -8.66 6.66 57.27
C ALA A 489 -9.86 5.94 56.59
N GLU A 490 -10.69 5.27 57.36
CA GLU A 490 -11.80 4.43 56.85
C GLU A 490 -13.03 5.26 56.45
N GLU A 491 -13.35 6.32 57.20
CA GLU A 491 -14.38 7.33 56.84
C GLU A 491 -14.06 8.04 55.51
N LEU A 492 -12.79 8.40 55.31
CA LEU A 492 -12.33 9.13 54.14
C LEU A 492 -12.31 8.24 52.89
N LYS A 493 -11.93 6.97 53.03
CA LYS A 493 -12.02 5.97 51.94
C LYS A 493 -13.45 5.72 51.50
N SER A 494 -14.41 5.70 52.43
CA SER A 494 -15.84 5.57 52.13
C SER A 494 -16.37 6.76 51.31
N LEU A 495 -16.08 8.00 51.74
CA LEU A 495 -16.47 9.21 51.01
C LEU A 495 -15.84 9.30 49.61
N VAL A 496 -14.56 8.92 49.47
CA VAL A 496 -13.85 8.84 48.19
C VAL A 496 -14.48 7.81 47.25
N SER A 497 -14.94 6.67 47.79
CA SER A 497 -15.61 5.63 46.98
C SER A 497 -17.01 6.03 46.47
N GLY A 498 -17.66 7.00 47.13
CA GLY A 498 -19.00 7.48 46.79
C GLY A 498 -19.04 8.74 45.92
N ALA A 499 -17.94 9.48 45.79
CA ALA A 499 -17.90 10.77 45.10
C ALA A 499 -18.01 10.64 43.57
N LYS A 500 -19.00 11.32 42.96
CA LYS A 500 -19.27 11.26 41.51
C LYS A 500 -19.39 12.63 40.84
N THR A 501 -19.58 13.69 41.61
CA THR A 501 -19.79 15.06 41.13
C THR A 501 -18.71 16.03 41.60
N LYS A 502 -18.66 17.21 41.00
CA LYS A 502 -17.71 18.29 41.37
C LYS A 502 -17.89 18.71 42.83
N GLU A 503 -19.14 18.79 43.27
CA GLU A 503 -19.54 19.15 44.63
C GLU A 503 -19.16 18.06 45.65
N ASP A 504 -19.22 16.78 45.26
CA ASP A 504 -18.75 15.67 46.11
C ASP A 504 -17.25 15.77 46.37
N TRP A 505 -16.44 15.97 45.31
CA TRP A 505 -14.99 16.07 45.45
C TRP A 505 -14.54 17.33 46.22
N LYS A 506 -15.22 18.46 46.03
CA LYS A 506 -15.01 19.65 46.87
C LYS A 506 -15.29 19.38 48.34
N SER A 507 -16.34 18.61 48.63
CA SER A 507 -16.71 18.22 50.00
C SER A 507 -15.68 17.26 50.62
N VAL A 508 -15.18 16.28 49.85
CA VAL A 508 -14.09 15.38 50.25
C VAL A 508 -12.82 16.17 50.61
N ILE A 509 -12.43 17.14 49.79
CA ILE A 509 -11.24 17.98 50.03
C ILE A 509 -11.42 18.87 51.27
N ALA A 510 -12.60 19.46 51.46
CA ALA A 510 -12.89 20.31 52.61
C ALA A 510 -12.82 19.53 53.94
N ILE A 511 -13.38 18.31 53.99
CA ILE A 511 -13.34 17.42 55.15
C ILE A 511 -11.92 16.89 55.40
N ALA A 512 -11.17 16.60 54.34
CA ALA A 512 -9.80 16.09 54.46
C ALA A 512 -8.81 17.15 54.97
N ARG A 513 -9.07 18.45 54.73
CA ARG A 513 -8.21 19.57 55.15
C ARG A 513 -8.40 20.01 56.61
N THR A 514 -9.48 19.61 57.28
CA THR A 514 -9.77 20.00 58.68
C THR A 514 -9.19 19.04 59.73
N LYS A 515 -8.65 17.88 59.33
CA LYS A 515 -8.09 16.85 60.24
C LYS A 515 -6.55 16.76 60.12
N THR A 516 -5.85 16.68 61.24
CA THR A 516 -4.37 16.83 61.35
C THR A 516 -3.57 15.66 60.75
N MET A 517 -2.41 15.97 60.17
CA MET A 517 -1.72 15.21 59.11
C MET A 517 -1.26 13.77 59.42
N ALA A 518 -1.78 12.81 58.63
CA ALA A 518 -1.16 11.52 58.35
C ALA A 518 -0.77 11.40 56.86
N THR A 519 0.37 10.77 56.56
CA THR A 519 0.97 10.66 55.21
C THR A 519 0.02 10.08 54.15
N ASN A 520 -0.84 9.12 54.54
CA ASN A 520 -1.80 8.47 53.64
C ASN A 520 -2.99 9.38 53.26
N GLN A 521 -3.35 10.37 54.09
CA GLN A 521 -4.41 11.33 53.76
C GLN A 521 -3.94 12.37 52.73
N MET A 522 -2.64 12.70 52.72
CA MET A 522 -2.07 13.64 51.77
C MET A 522 -2.08 13.10 50.33
N GLU A 523 -1.92 11.78 50.15
CA GLU A 523 -2.10 11.13 48.84
C GLU A 523 -3.57 11.15 48.39
N ILE A 524 -4.52 10.92 49.30
CA ILE A 524 -5.95 11.00 49.00
C ILE A 524 -6.37 12.42 48.61
N ILE A 525 -5.90 13.44 49.33
CA ILE A 525 -6.14 14.85 48.99
C ILE A 525 -5.56 15.18 47.61
N LYS A 526 -4.32 14.76 47.33
CA LYS A 526 -3.71 14.94 46.01
C LYS A 526 -4.51 14.26 44.89
N SER A 527 -5.00 13.04 45.13
CA SER A 527 -5.86 12.32 44.18
C SER A 527 -7.20 13.02 43.96
N ALA A 528 -7.84 13.51 45.03
CA ALA A 528 -9.11 14.24 44.94
C ALA A 528 -8.95 15.60 44.24
N GLU A 529 -7.86 16.32 44.51
CA GLU A 529 -7.52 17.57 43.83
C GLU A 529 -7.20 17.35 42.35
N SER A 530 -6.56 16.22 42.00
CA SER A 530 -6.34 15.82 40.61
C SER A 530 -7.66 15.54 39.88
N ALA A 531 -8.54 14.75 40.49
CA ALA A 531 -9.86 14.44 39.93
C ALA A 531 -10.71 15.70 39.74
N LEU A 532 -10.71 16.62 40.72
CA LEU A 532 -11.43 17.89 40.61
C LEU A 532 -10.90 18.76 39.46
N LYS A 533 -9.58 18.84 39.28
CA LYS A 533 -8.96 19.56 38.15
C LYS A 533 -9.34 18.95 36.79
N GLU A 534 -9.42 17.63 36.70
CA GLU A 534 -9.85 16.93 35.48
C GLU A 534 -11.33 17.23 35.15
N PHE A 535 -12.22 17.27 36.15
CA PHE A 535 -13.62 17.68 35.94
C PHE A 535 -13.77 19.14 35.50
N GLU A 536 -13.03 20.06 36.12
CA GLU A 536 -13.05 21.48 35.72
C GLU A 536 -12.49 21.71 34.32
N LEU A 537 -11.48 20.93 33.94
CA LEU A 537 -10.94 20.93 32.58
C LEU A 537 -11.98 20.41 31.57
N TYR A 538 -12.69 19.32 31.90
CA TYR A 538 -13.73 18.76 31.05
C TYR A 538 -14.84 19.77 30.76
N GLU A 539 -15.42 20.42 31.77
CA GLU A 539 -16.48 21.42 31.57
C GLU A 539 -15.98 22.61 30.73
N ARG A 540 -14.75 23.07 30.96
CA ARG A 540 -14.15 24.15 30.17
C ARG A 540 -13.97 23.76 28.71
N LEU A 541 -13.44 22.57 28.45
CA LEU A 541 -13.23 22.06 27.09
C LEU A 541 -14.55 21.75 26.39
N LYS A 542 -15.55 21.26 27.11
CA LYS A 542 -16.90 20.99 26.59
C LYS A 542 -17.60 22.28 26.18
N SER A 543 -17.49 23.34 26.99
CA SER A 543 -17.99 24.66 26.62
C SER A 543 -17.30 25.20 25.36
N ARG A 544 -15.96 25.08 25.27
CA ARG A 544 -15.21 25.46 24.06
C ARG A 544 -15.60 24.62 22.85
N PHE A 545 -15.83 23.32 23.02
CA PHE A 545 -16.25 22.42 21.95
C PHE A 545 -17.60 22.83 21.37
N ASN A 546 -18.54 23.26 22.21
CA ASN A 546 -19.88 23.66 21.76
C ASN A 546 -19.90 24.97 20.93
N VAL A 547 -18.85 25.78 21.01
CA VAL A 547 -18.75 27.07 20.30
C VAL A 547 -17.65 27.11 19.24
N ALA A 548 -16.89 26.02 19.08
CA ALA A 548 -15.81 25.94 18.11
C ALA A 548 -16.38 25.78 16.69
N GLU A 549 -15.80 26.51 15.74
CA GLU A 549 -16.24 26.51 14.34
C GLU A 549 -15.13 26.08 13.38
N THR A 550 -13.87 26.15 13.81
CA THR A 550 -12.71 25.90 12.96
C THR A 550 -11.96 24.62 13.34
N ALA A 551 -11.30 23.97 12.36
CA ALA A 551 -10.50 22.77 12.61
C ALA A 551 -9.40 23.02 13.67
N SER A 552 -8.73 24.17 13.64
CA SER A 552 -7.67 24.53 14.60
C SER A 552 -8.19 24.64 16.04
N GLU A 553 -9.42 25.12 16.24
CA GLU A 553 -10.03 25.19 17.57
C GLU A 553 -10.32 23.80 18.13
N PHE A 554 -10.87 22.91 17.30
CA PHE A 554 -11.12 21.51 17.67
C PHE A 554 -9.82 20.74 17.91
N GLU A 555 -8.76 20.97 17.12
CA GLU A 555 -7.43 20.40 17.38
C GLU A 555 -6.84 20.89 18.71
N SER A 556 -6.98 22.19 19.02
CA SER A 556 -6.58 22.76 20.31
C SER A 556 -7.32 22.08 21.47
N ILE A 557 -8.63 21.83 21.32
CA ILE A 557 -9.44 21.14 22.32
C ILE A 557 -8.98 19.69 22.48
N ALA A 558 -8.76 18.97 21.37
CA ALA A 558 -8.29 17.59 21.39
C ALA A 558 -6.88 17.47 22.01
N ALA A 559 -5.98 18.41 21.71
CA ALA A 559 -4.63 18.45 22.29
C ALA A 559 -4.66 18.75 23.79
N ASN A 560 -5.52 19.67 24.24
CA ASN A 560 -5.71 19.97 25.66
C ASN A 560 -6.33 18.79 26.42
N ALA A 561 -7.25 18.05 25.81
CA ALA A 561 -7.78 16.80 26.36
C ALA A 561 -6.68 15.73 26.46
N ARG A 562 -5.81 15.61 25.43
CA ARG A 562 -4.74 14.61 25.35
C ARG A 562 -3.59 14.81 26.33
N ARG A 563 -3.21 16.05 26.64
CA ARG A 563 -2.08 16.36 27.55
C ARG A 563 -2.29 15.90 29.00
N THR A 564 -3.49 15.45 29.35
CA THR A 564 -3.89 15.20 30.76
C THR A 564 -4.28 13.75 31.04
N TYR A 565 -3.96 12.77 30.15
CA TYR A 565 -4.50 11.41 30.34
C TYR A 565 -3.80 10.53 31.38
N SER A 566 -4.59 10.10 32.37
CA SER A 566 -4.65 8.68 32.79
C SER A 566 -5.98 8.20 33.43
N THR A 567 -6.98 9.04 33.73
CA THR A 567 -8.08 8.60 34.63
C THR A 567 -9.54 8.93 34.25
N VAL A 568 -9.86 9.98 33.47
CA VAL A 568 -11.26 10.37 33.19
C VAL A 568 -11.72 10.01 31.76
N ALA A 569 -12.62 9.03 31.68
CA ALA A 569 -13.19 8.53 30.41
C ALA A 569 -14.02 9.58 29.64
N SER A 570 -14.53 10.62 30.29
CA SER A 570 -15.30 11.68 29.62
C SER A 570 -14.41 12.70 28.89
N LEU A 571 -13.23 13.01 29.43
CA LEU A 571 -12.19 13.76 28.72
C LEU A 571 -11.74 12.97 27.49
N LYS A 572 -11.54 11.65 27.73
CA LYS A 572 -11.63 10.55 26.74
C LYS A 572 -12.24 10.91 25.40
N GLU A 573 -13.54 10.72 25.48
CA GLU A 573 -14.54 10.81 24.45
C GLU A 573 -14.64 12.23 23.89
N LEU A 574 -14.50 13.28 24.71
CA LEU A 574 -14.53 14.66 24.23
C LEU A 574 -13.33 14.97 23.33
N GLY A 575 -12.14 14.50 23.70
CA GLY A 575 -10.92 14.67 22.91
C GLY A 575 -10.99 13.91 21.58
N ASP A 576 -11.58 12.72 21.58
CA ASP A 576 -11.80 11.93 20.36
C ASP A 576 -12.84 12.60 19.45
N LYS A 577 -13.99 13.04 19.99
CA LYS A 577 -15.00 13.80 19.23
C LYS A 577 -14.44 15.10 18.64
N ALA A 578 -13.59 15.82 19.38
CA ALA A 578 -12.92 17.02 18.88
C ALA A 578 -11.98 16.71 17.74
N LYS A 579 -11.23 15.60 17.82
CA LYS A 579 -10.37 15.16 16.73
C LYS A 579 -11.18 14.84 15.47
N ASP A 580 -12.28 14.10 15.63
CA ASP A 580 -13.12 13.71 14.49
C ASP A 580 -13.76 14.93 13.82
N ARG A 581 -14.23 15.90 14.61
CA ARG A 581 -14.81 17.14 14.08
C ARG A 581 -13.77 18.03 13.37
N ALA A 582 -12.54 18.07 13.89
CA ALA A 582 -11.45 18.78 13.22
C ALA A 582 -11.15 18.18 11.84
N GLU A 583 -11.09 16.86 11.75
CA GLU A 583 -10.81 16.14 10.50
C GLU A 583 -11.92 16.37 9.47
N GLU A 584 -13.18 16.29 9.89
CA GLU A 584 -14.34 16.57 9.03
C GLU A 584 -14.27 17.98 8.42
N LEU A 585 -13.94 18.99 9.25
CA LEU A 585 -13.80 20.37 8.79
C LEU A 585 -12.61 20.54 7.85
N ARG A 586 -11.48 19.87 8.09
CA ARG A 586 -10.34 19.90 7.15
C ARG A 586 -10.70 19.33 5.79
N ILE A 587 -11.35 18.18 5.76
CA ILE A 587 -11.81 17.55 4.52
C ILE A 587 -12.74 18.50 3.77
N LYS A 588 -13.65 19.17 4.49
CA LYS A 588 -14.56 20.16 3.91
C LYS A 588 -13.81 21.38 3.36
N GLU A 589 -12.88 21.95 4.12
CA GLU A 589 -12.06 23.09 3.71
C GLU A 589 -11.19 22.76 2.49
N GLU A 590 -10.61 21.56 2.45
CA GLU A 590 -9.80 21.08 1.31
C GLU A 590 -10.67 20.87 0.07
N ALA A 591 -11.88 20.32 0.21
CA ALA A 591 -12.84 20.18 -0.88
C ALA A 591 -13.31 21.54 -1.41
N GLU A 592 -13.61 22.51 -0.53
CA GLU A 592 -13.98 23.87 -0.93
C GLU A 592 -12.83 24.61 -1.60
N LYS A 593 -11.59 24.45 -1.09
CA LYS A 593 -10.38 24.99 -1.72
C LYS A 593 -10.15 24.38 -3.09
N TYR A 594 -10.34 23.07 -3.22
CA TYR A 594 -10.26 22.37 -4.49
C TYR A 594 -11.27 22.92 -5.49
N GLU A 595 -12.53 23.07 -5.09
CA GLU A 595 -13.59 23.62 -5.95
C GLU A 595 -13.34 25.10 -6.33
N ARG A 596 -12.71 25.87 -5.44
CA ARG A 596 -12.31 27.26 -5.70
C ARG A 596 -11.20 27.37 -6.74
N LEU A 597 -10.22 26.46 -6.71
CA LEU A 597 -9.03 26.51 -7.56
C LEU A 597 -9.18 25.71 -8.86
N TRP A 598 -9.90 24.59 -8.80
CA TRP A 598 -9.92 23.53 -9.81
C TRP A 598 -11.34 23.10 -10.21
N GLY A 599 -12.40 23.69 -9.64
CA GLY A 599 -13.79 23.27 -9.91
C GLY A 599 -14.29 23.62 -11.32
N THR A 600 -13.70 24.63 -11.96
CA THR A 600 -13.96 24.94 -13.37
C THR A 600 -12.66 25.16 -14.12
N GLU A 601 -12.69 24.91 -15.43
CA GLU A 601 -11.52 25.07 -16.29
C GLU A 601 -10.93 26.49 -16.23
N SER A 602 -11.78 27.52 -16.19
CA SER A 602 -11.34 28.92 -16.08
C SER A 602 -10.59 29.20 -14.77
N LYS A 603 -11.08 28.65 -13.64
CA LYS A 603 -10.39 28.75 -12.34
C LYS A 603 -9.06 28.01 -12.39
N ALA A 604 -9.06 26.78 -12.90
CA ALA A 604 -7.86 25.96 -13.05
C ALA A 604 -6.80 26.66 -13.91
N TRP A 605 -7.21 27.28 -15.01
CA TRP A 605 -6.31 28.04 -15.89
C TRP A 605 -5.70 29.25 -15.17
N ASN A 606 -6.50 29.99 -14.40
CA ASN A 606 -5.99 31.09 -13.58
C ASN A 606 -5.01 30.60 -12.51
N THR A 607 -5.29 29.46 -11.88
CA THR A 607 -4.39 28.80 -10.91
C THR A 607 -3.05 28.45 -11.56
N VAL A 608 -3.05 27.81 -12.74
CA VAL A 608 -1.80 27.48 -13.48
C VAL A 608 -0.99 28.73 -13.81
N LYS A 609 -1.65 29.82 -14.24
CA LYS A 609 -0.97 31.08 -14.55
C LYS A 609 -0.31 31.70 -13.32
N ASN A 610 -0.98 31.64 -12.17
CA ASN A 610 -0.53 32.26 -10.91
C ASN A 610 0.55 31.43 -10.21
N GLU A 611 0.37 30.12 -10.10
CA GLU A 611 1.32 29.24 -9.39
C GLU A 611 2.59 28.95 -10.21
N ASN A 612 2.48 29.01 -11.55
CA ASN A 612 3.58 28.82 -12.50
C ASN A 612 4.48 27.60 -12.17
N SER A 613 3.87 26.48 -11.78
CA SER A 613 4.56 25.27 -11.35
C SER A 613 4.23 24.06 -12.22
N LYS A 614 5.17 23.11 -12.31
CA LYS A 614 4.94 21.83 -13.02
C LYS A 614 3.78 21.04 -12.39
N ALA A 615 3.63 21.09 -11.07
CA ALA A 615 2.54 20.43 -10.35
C ALA A 615 1.17 20.99 -10.75
N ALA A 616 1.01 22.32 -10.83
CA ALA A 616 -0.22 22.96 -11.27
C ALA A 616 -0.55 22.59 -12.72
N CYS A 617 0.44 22.58 -13.61
CA CYS A 617 0.25 22.18 -15.00
C CYS A 617 -0.21 20.72 -15.12
N LEU A 618 0.41 19.80 -14.38
CA LEU A 618 0.01 18.39 -14.32
C LEU A 618 -1.42 18.22 -13.81
N GLN A 619 -1.77 18.94 -12.74
CA GLN A 619 -3.11 18.90 -12.18
C GLN A 619 -4.15 19.42 -13.17
N TYR A 620 -3.86 20.53 -13.87
CA TYR A 620 -4.72 21.02 -14.94
C TYR A 620 -4.89 19.99 -16.05
N LEU A 621 -3.79 19.42 -16.57
CA LEU A 621 -3.85 18.44 -17.66
C LEU A 621 -4.53 17.13 -17.24
N LYS A 622 -4.53 16.81 -15.94
CA LYS A 622 -5.28 15.69 -15.39
C LYS A 622 -6.79 15.94 -15.37
N LEU A 623 -7.21 17.16 -15.01
CA LEU A 623 -8.62 17.52 -14.86
C LEU A 623 -9.27 17.98 -16.16
N TYR A 624 -8.51 18.71 -16.98
CA TYR A 624 -8.92 19.31 -18.24
C TYR A 624 -7.93 18.94 -19.37
N PRO A 625 -7.72 17.64 -19.66
CA PRO A 625 -6.78 17.20 -20.69
C PRO A 625 -7.12 17.74 -22.10
N MET A 626 -8.40 18.07 -22.33
CA MET A 626 -8.94 18.67 -23.56
C MET A 626 -9.49 20.07 -23.33
N GLY A 627 -9.07 20.72 -22.24
CA GLY A 627 -9.44 22.10 -22.01
C GLY A 627 -8.99 23.01 -23.15
N LYS A 628 -9.72 24.10 -23.38
CA LYS A 628 -9.34 25.23 -24.23
C LYS A 628 -7.88 25.65 -24.05
N HIS A 629 -7.35 25.57 -22.84
CA HIS A 629 -5.95 25.94 -22.52
C HIS A 629 -4.99 24.74 -22.42
N ALA A 630 -5.39 23.52 -22.79
CA ALA A 630 -4.54 22.34 -22.60
C ALA A 630 -3.22 22.43 -23.38
N GLU A 631 -3.23 22.92 -24.63
CA GLU A 631 -2.00 23.12 -25.41
C GLU A 631 -1.14 24.25 -24.82
N ASP A 632 -1.74 25.34 -24.32
CA ASP A 632 -1.02 26.40 -23.62
C ASP A 632 -0.35 25.88 -22.33
N VAL A 633 -1.03 24.99 -21.61
CA VAL A 633 -0.51 24.37 -20.38
C VAL A 633 0.59 23.36 -20.67
N LYS A 634 0.48 22.54 -21.72
CA LYS A 634 1.57 21.65 -22.17
C LYS A 634 2.80 22.44 -22.57
N LYS A 635 2.61 23.51 -23.35
CA LYS A 635 3.68 24.44 -23.70
C LYS A 635 4.35 25.00 -22.44
N ARG A 636 3.55 25.51 -21.50
CA ARG A 636 4.04 26.08 -20.24
C ARG A 636 4.76 25.04 -19.37
N GLN A 637 4.30 23.80 -19.35
CA GLN A 637 4.95 22.71 -18.62
C GLN A 637 6.38 22.49 -19.15
N ILE A 638 6.55 22.43 -20.47
CA ILE A 638 7.86 22.29 -21.11
C ILE A 638 8.72 23.53 -20.82
N ASP A 639 8.15 24.73 -20.93
CA ASP A 639 8.86 25.99 -20.66
C ASP A 639 9.38 26.08 -19.23
N ILE A 640 8.57 25.66 -18.23
CA ILE A 640 8.98 25.60 -16.81
C ILE A 640 10.10 24.57 -16.60
N GLU A 641 9.98 23.39 -17.21
CA GLU A 641 10.98 22.33 -17.07
C GLU A 641 12.32 22.74 -17.67
N VAL A 642 12.31 23.33 -18.86
CA VAL A 642 13.50 23.87 -19.50
C VAL A 642 14.07 25.02 -18.66
N ALA A 643 13.25 25.96 -18.20
CA ALA A 643 13.71 27.08 -17.35
C ALA A 643 14.41 26.58 -16.08
N ASN A 644 13.83 25.61 -15.37
CA ASN A 644 14.41 25.06 -14.14
C ASN A 644 15.79 24.42 -14.37
N ILE A 645 15.99 23.73 -15.51
CA ILE A 645 17.28 23.14 -15.86
C ILE A 645 18.30 24.23 -16.22
N PHE A 646 17.89 25.27 -16.96
CA PHE A 646 18.77 26.41 -17.24
C PHE A 646 19.16 27.17 -15.96
N GLU A 647 18.23 27.31 -15.02
CA GLU A 647 18.44 27.96 -13.73
C GLU A 647 19.34 27.15 -12.78
N SER A 648 19.24 25.82 -12.80
CA SER A 648 20.08 24.95 -11.95
C SER A 648 21.57 25.08 -12.30
N ARG A 649 21.89 25.44 -13.56
CA ARG A 649 23.25 25.48 -14.14
C ARG A 649 24.00 24.14 -14.04
N ASP A 650 23.28 23.06 -13.77
CA ASP A 650 23.82 21.70 -13.67
C ASP A 650 23.41 20.89 -14.90
N TYR A 651 24.05 21.19 -16.03
CA TYR A 651 23.85 20.50 -17.31
C TYR A 651 25.11 20.52 -18.17
N GLY A 652 25.22 19.59 -19.11
CA GLY A 652 26.26 19.57 -20.15
C GLY A 652 25.89 20.39 -21.39
N GLU A 653 26.85 20.70 -22.26
CA GLU A 653 26.61 21.46 -23.50
C GLU A 653 26.07 20.59 -24.64
N LEU A 654 24.97 21.01 -25.26
CA LEU A 654 24.38 20.29 -26.39
C LEU A 654 25.29 20.30 -27.64
N PRO A 655 25.37 19.18 -28.38
CA PRO A 655 26.04 19.16 -29.68
C PRO A 655 25.22 19.98 -30.70
N ALA A 656 25.91 20.81 -31.49
CA ALA A 656 25.25 21.63 -32.49
C ALA A 656 24.65 20.77 -33.63
N PRO A 657 23.37 20.96 -34.01
CA PRO A 657 22.75 20.22 -35.10
C PRO A 657 23.33 20.63 -36.46
N GLN A 658 23.57 19.66 -37.34
CA GLN A 658 24.06 19.90 -38.70
C GLN A 658 22.90 20.21 -39.64
N ARG A 659 22.95 21.34 -40.33
CA ARG A 659 21.99 21.66 -41.39
C ARG A 659 22.33 20.89 -42.66
N THR A 660 21.42 20.05 -43.13
CA THR A 660 21.60 19.16 -44.29
C THR A 660 20.93 19.68 -45.56
N SER A 661 19.94 20.57 -45.44
CA SER A 661 19.31 21.21 -46.59
C SER A 661 18.92 22.67 -46.31
N PHE A 662 18.89 23.47 -47.37
CA PHE A 662 18.47 24.87 -47.33
C PHE A 662 17.09 25.01 -47.97
N SER A 663 16.18 25.71 -47.29
CA SER A 663 14.86 26.06 -47.79
C SER A 663 14.46 27.44 -47.26
N TYR A 664 13.59 28.14 -47.98
CA TYR A 664 12.97 29.39 -47.53
C TYR A 664 11.66 29.14 -46.75
N SER A 665 11.42 27.92 -46.26
CA SER A 665 10.23 27.60 -45.47
C SER A 665 10.24 28.27 -44.09
N SER A 666 9.06 28.61 -43.59
CA SER A 666 8.83 29.08 -42.22
C SER A 666 8.92 27.98 -41.16
N THR A 667 9.25 26.75 -41.57
CA THR A 667 9.48 25.61 -40.68
C THR A 667 10.79 24.91 -41.00
N ALA A 668 11.44 24.37 -39.98
CA ALA A 668 12.61 23.51 -40.06
C ALA A 668 12.22 22.07 -39.72
N SER A 669 12.76 21.09 -40.45
CA SER A 669 12.62 19.67 -40.15
C SER A 669 13.86 19.20 -39.39
N ILE A 670 13.69 18.80 -38.13
CA ILE A 670 14.79 18.33 -37.28
C ILE A 670 14.70 16.81 -37.16
N THR A 671 15.74 16.13 -37.61
CA THR A 671 15.90 14.68 -37.50
C THR A 671 16.90 14.37 -36.38
N VAL A 672 16.46 13.61 -35.39
CA VAL A 672 17.26 13.25 -34.22
C VAL A 672 17.43 11.74 -34.18
N THR A 673 18.68 11.30 -34.09
CA THR A 673 19.04 9.90 -33.89
C THR A 673 19.47 9.68 -32.44
N ASN A 674 18.84 8.73 -31.76
CA ASN A 674 19.20 8.29 -30.43
C ASN A 674 20.09 7.03 -30.53
N ASP A 675 21.40 7.20 -30.39
CA ASP A 675 22.36 6.09 -30.35
C ASP A 675 22.71 5.68 -28.91
N THR A 676 21.87 6.07 -27.95
CA THR A 676 21.98 5.64 -26.55
C THR A 676 21.16 4.38 -26.30
N GLN A 677 21.50 3.65 -25.22
CA GLN A 677 20.74 2.50 -24.74
C GLN A 677 19.45 2.86 -23.96
N TYR A 678 19.15 4.16 -23.81
CA TYR A 678 18.03 4.66 -23.01
C TYR A 678 16.99 5.37 -23.89
N VAL A 679 15.82 5.66 -23.34
CA VAL A 679 14.86 6.57 -23.98
C VAL A 679 15.41 8.00 -23.87
N LEU A 680 15.66 8.62 -25.01
CA LEU A 680 16.09 10.01 -25.13
C LEU A 680 14.87 10.92 -25.15
N THR A 681 14.82 11.88 -24.24
CA THR A 681 13.81 12.95 -24.20
C THR A 681 14.46 14.26 -24.60
N ILE A 682 13.90 14.93 -25.60
CA ILE A 682 14.30 16.27 -26.02
C ILE A 682 13.14 17.23 -25.83
N LEU A 683 13.40 18.33 -25.14
CA LEU A 683 12.46 19.41 -24.89
C LEU A 683 12.92 20.65 -25.66
N TYR A 684 12.07 21.15 -26.53
CA TYR A 684 12.25 22.42 -27.21
C TYR A 684 11.35 23.45 -26.54
N SER A 685 11.90 24.57 -26.07
CA SER A 685 11.16 25.69 -25.47
C SER A 685 11.42 26.97 -26.26
N GLY A 686 10.34 27.56 -26.81
CA GLY A 686 10.42 28.74 -27.65
C GLY A 686 9.05 29.29 -28.04
N GLU A 687 8.94 29.74 -29.29
CA GLU A 687 7.68 30.22 -29.87
C GLU A 687 6.58 29.16 -29.78
N THR A 688 6.92 27.94 -30.16
CA THR A 688 6.21 26.71 -29.78
C THR A 688 7.08 25.92 -28.82
N SER A 689 6.49 25.01 -28.03
CA SER A 689 7.28 24.13 -27.18
C SER A 689 6.84 22.69 -27.42
N GLU A 690 7.81 21.83 -27.71
CA GLU A 690 7.59 20.47 -28.19
C GLU A 690 8.45 19.48 -27.42
N LYS A 691 7.89 18.32 -27.16
CA LYS A 691 8.59 17.20 -26.51
C LYS A 691 8.74 16.05 -27.49
N LEU A 692 9.99 15.61 -27.69
CA LEU A 692 10.32 14.47 -28.51
C LEU A 692 10.92 13.36 -27.64
N GLU A 693 10.23 12.23 -27.53
CA GLU A 693 10.78 11.01 -26.93
C GLU A 693 11.21 10.05 -28.02
N ILE A 694 12.41 9.49 -27.91
CA ILE A 694 13.02 8.60 -28.89
C ILE A 694 13.52 7.35 -28.16
N PRO A 695 12.97 6.16 -28.44
CA PRO A 695 13.49 4.90 -27.91
C PRO A 695 14.97 4.67 -28.26
N ALA A 696 15.61 3.76 -27.52
CA ALA A 696 17.00 3.38 -27.76
C ALA A 696 17.20 2.93 -29.21
N HIS A 697 18.27 3.41 -29.84
CA HIS A 697 18.65 3.10 -31.23
C HIS A 697 17.63 3.48 -32.31
N GLU A 698 16.65 4.35 -31.99
CA GLU A 698 15.68 4.86 -32.96
C GLU A 698 16.04 6.27 -33.47
N THR A 699 15.46 6.64 -34.61
CA THR A 699 15.51 8.00 -35.17
C THR A 699 14.10 8.54 -35.30
N ARG A 700 13.89 9.79 -34.88
CA ARG A 700 12.61 10.49 -35.07
C ARG A 700 12.83 11.88 -35.64
N SER A 701 11.79 12.41 -36.29
CA SER A 701 11.82 13.76 -36.84
C SER A 701 10.63 14.57 -36.34
N LEU A 702 10.84 15.86 -36.14
CA LEU A 702 9.76 16.82 -35.89
C LEU A 702 9.93 18.07 -36.77
N LYS A 703 8.86 18.87 -36.86
CA LYS A 703 8.89 20.17 -37.53
C LYS A 703 8.69 21.28 -36.51
N LEU A 704 9.58 22.27 -36.52
CA LEU A 704 9.46 23.47 -35.68
C LEU A 704 9.39 24.71 -36.56
N PRO A 705 8.65 25.76 -36.15
CA PRO A 705 8.79 27.10 -36.71
C PRO A 705 10.25 27.60 -36.75
N THR A 706 10.58 28.44 -37.72
CA THR A 706 11.90 29.06 -37.80
C THR A 706 12.07 30.10 -36.70
N SER A 707 12.70 29.70 -35.59
CA SER A 707 12.91 30.55 -34.42
C SER A 707 14.16 30.11 -33.65
N THR A 708 14.40 30.75 -32.51
CA THR A 708 15.44 30.34 -31.56
C THR A 708 14.80 29.61 -30.39
N TYR A 709 15.33 28.44 -30.05
CA TYR A 709 14.80 27.54 -29.03
C TYR A 709 15.85 27.30 -27.94
N ARG A 710 15.40 27.27 -26.69
CA ARG A 710 16.14 26.63 -25.60
C ARG A 710 15.84 25.14 -25.64
N VAL A 711 16.88 24.34 -25.77
CA VAL A 711 16.78 22.89 -25.97
C VAL A 711 17.39 22.19 -24.77
N VAL A 712 16.73 21.12 -24.32
CA VAL A 712 17.23 20.22 -23.29
C VAL A 712 17.12 18.79 -23.80
N ALA A 713 18.19 18.02 -23.67
CA ALA A 713 18.21 16.58 -23.92
C ALA A 713 18.52 15.83 -22.61
N SER A 714 17.75 14.80 -22.30
CA SER A 714 17.93 13.96 -21.12
C SER A 714 17.56 12.50 -21.40
N VAL A 715 18.03 11.59 -20.56
CA VAL A 715 17.70 10.16 -20.63
C VAL A 715 17.21 9.67 -19.27
N ASP A 716 16.44 8.59 -19.26
CA ASP A 716 15.97 7.95 -18.03
C ASP A 716 17.07 7.07 -17.39
N ALA A 717 18.14 7.71 -16.92
CA ALA A 717 19.25 7.05 -16.23
C ALA A 717 19.80 7.94 -15.11
N SER A 718 19.81 7.42 -13.88
CA SER A 718 20.21 8.17 -12.66
C SER A 718 21.66 8.66 -12.65
N GLY A 719 22.51 8.17 -13.55
CA GLY A 719 23.92 8.57 -13.69
C GLY A 719 24.21 9.52 -14.85
N VAL A 720 23.20 9.97 -15.60
CA VAL A 720 23.38 10.83 -16.78
C VAL A 720 22.72 12.18 -16.53
N ARG A 721 23.53 13.22 -16.33
CA ARG A 721 23.02 14.60 -16.20
C ARG A 721 22.39 15.08 -17.52
N PRO A 722 21.42 16.01 -17.47
CA PRO A 722 20.85 16.60 -18.68
C PRO A 722 21.89 17.43 -19.44
N PHE A 723 21.63 17.63 -20.73
CA PHE A 723 22.37 18.54 -21.60
C PHE A 723 21.44 19.64 -22.08
N ALA A 724 21.90 20.89 -22.07
CA ALA A 724 21.08 22.02 -22.49
C ALA A 724 21.88 23.04 -23.30
N GLY A 725 21.18 23.80 -24.14
CA GLY A 725 21.78 24.74 -25.07
C GLY A 725 20.74 25.57 -25.83
N THR A 726 21.20 26.57 -26.57
CA THR A 726 20.33 27.39 -27.42
C THR A 726 20.62 27.10 -28.89
N GLU A 727 19.57 26.82 -29.65
CA GLU A 727 19.67 26.45 -31.06
C GLU A 727 18.77 27.36 -31.91
N THR A 728 19.28 27.82 -33.06
CA THR A 728 18.54 28.66 -34.00
C THR A 728 18.25 27.90 -35.28
N TYR A 729 16.96 27.72 -35.57
CA TYR A 729 16.49 26.97 -36.74
C TYR A 729 16.00 27.92 -37.84
N ARG A 730 16.47 27.67 -39.07
CA ARG A 730 16.04 28.35 -40.31
C ARG A 730 15.42 27.33 -41.26
N GLY A 731 14.72 27.77 -42.31
CA GLY A 731 14.03 26.84 -43.22
C GLY A 731 14.96 25.77 -43.81
N GLY A 732 14.54 24.50 -43.82
CA GLY A 732 15.35 23.38 -44.31
C GLY A 732 15.41 22.22 -43.31
N SER A 733 16.38 21.33 -43.50
CA SER A 733 16.54 20.10 -42.72
C SER A 733 17.77 20.17 -41.83
N TYR A 734 17.65 19.65 -40.61
CA TYR A 734 18.71 19.55 -39.61
C TYR A 734 18.81 18.10 -39.13
N GLN A 735 20.02 17.67 -38.80
CA GLN A 735 20.29 16.35 -38.25
C GLN A 735 21.23 16.43 -37.04
N VAL A 736 20.92 15.67 -36.00
CA VAL A 736 21.77 15.52 -34.81
C VAL A 736 21.70 14.09 -34.29
N THR A 737 22.82 13.58 -33.80
CA THR A 737 22.91 12.23 -33.19
C THR A 737 23.40 12.36 -31.76
N TYR A 738 22.70 11.71 -30.83
CA TYR A 738 23.06 11.68 -29.41
C TYR A 738 23.61 10.30 -29.05
N TYR A 739 24.73 10.27 -28.34
CA TYR A 739 25.37 9.06 -27.83
C TYR A 739 25.90 9.31 -26.41
N ILE A 740 26.09 8.24 -25.63
CA ILE A 740 26.74 8.32 -24.31
C ILE A 740 28.16 7.79 -24.46
N SER A 741 29.15 8.58 -24.04
CA SER A 741 30.53 8.13 -23.91
C SER A 741 30.91 8.09 -22.43
N SER A 742 31.37 6.94 -21.95
CA SER A 742 31.96 6.82 -20.62
C SER A 742 33.43 7.22 -20.70
N THR A 743 33.79 8.38 -20.15
CA THR A 743 35.19 8.64 -19.80
C THR A 743 35.54 7.75 -18.61
N PRO A 744 36.55 6.87 -18.68
CA PRO A 744 36.98 6.10 -17.53
C PRO A 744 37.53 7.06 -16.47
N SER A 745 36.82 7.19 -15.35
CA SER A 745 37.34 7.87 -14.16
C SER A 745 38.63 7.16 -13.70
N PRO A 746 39.65 7.89 -13.22
CA PRO A 746 40.87 7.27 -12.73
C PRO A 746 40.51 6.32 -11.60
N SER A 747 40.90 5.06 -11.75
CA SER A 747 40.74 4.03 -10.74
C SER A 747 41.33 4.53 -9.42
N TYR A 748 40.52 4.43 -8.36
CA TYR A 748 40.97 4.52 -6.98
C TYR A 748 42.16 3.57 -6.81
N ARG A 749 43.37 4.13 -6.75
CA ARG A 749 44.54 3.40 -6.26
C ARG A 749 44.29 3.09 -4.80
N TYR A 750 44.22 1.80 -4.48
CA TYR A 750 44.52 1.31 -3.15
C TYR A 750 45.88 1.89 -2.73
N SER A 751 45.87 2.84 -1.80
CA SER A 751 47.06 3.31 -1.12
C SER A 751 47.44 2.24 -0.08
N THR A 752 48.45 1.44 -0.44
CA THR A 752 49.21 0.65 0.52
C THR A 752 49.88 1.57 1.53
N PHE A 753 49.75 1.18 2.79
CA PHE A 753 50.51 1.65 3.95
C PHE A 753 52.03 1.68 3.66
N SER A 754 52.63 2.85 3.81
CA SER A 754 54.04 3.03 4.19
C SER A 754 54.28 4.50 4.56
N ASP A 755 54.19 4.74 5.86
CA ASP A 755 55.00 5.57 6.75
C ASP A 755 55.67 6.90 6.31
N LEU A 756 55.75 7.76 7.36
CA LEU A 756 56.57 8.95 7.59
C LEU A 756 55.91 10.28 7.13
N ASN A 757 55.74 11.33 7.94
CA ASN A 757 56.40 11.72 9.20
C ASN A 757 55.61 12.84 9.92
N ASN A 758 55.61 12.78 11.26
CA ASN A 758 55.77 13.88 12.23
C ASN A 758 55.18 15.27 11.92
N ILE A 759 54.11 15.66 12.63
CA ILE A 759 54.07 16.55 13.83
C ILE A 759 52.65 16.55 14.39
#